data_AF-A0A3D2X7Q7-F1
#
_entry.id   AF-A0A3D2X7Q7-F1
#
_cell.length_a   1.000
_cell.length_b   1.000
_cell.length_c   1.000
_cell.angle_alpha   90.00
_cell.angle_beta   90.00
_cell.angle_gamma   90.00
#
_symmetry.space_group_name_H-M   'P 1'
#
loop_
_entity.id
_entity.type
_entity.pdbx_description
1 polymer ?
#
loop_
_entity_poly.entity_id
_entity_poly.type
_entity_poly.pdbx_seq_one_letter_code
_entity_poly.pdbx_strand_id
1 'polypeptide(L)'
;MKNIRSAKRVNDAVRKIFILTLVMALSISSIPMSQAYADTKKEITYTVKRGDTLGKIAKQYNTSVTQFAKLNNIQDVNYIKVGQELLIPGLATKIVKNQSELDEALSSNLYGTIKIESKKAIRFNISNKKYNNIILIVNAPNASVSNKATFQQINIKDLNENGWKELGKKNSFVIEAKNLHMVIDKSATIANITTAKDVDSLTVKNNSAKNLVVKTKDGSVTIEKKQVTYIVNGEKVEANPKPTVVPKPTKKPNSTKKPQPTLQPTQVPQPTLQPTLKPTQVPQPTQRPQPTLEPTQVPQPTQTPYPTLQPTQVPQPTAVPTQTPEPTKLLPCDIADFSTWKLQLPTPNETMTGVEEITADRLVNGYEGPNFYVDQNDGGIVMSSPVDGFKTANTTYSRSELRELIDGKTASVNWYWKGTHILRTSEMVTEVPSNGKTIVSQIHGIWPNGENGPVLIKVQYEYLTKSVGVYIKTAAYNSAADKKFYFSDVDLNQRFDTEIKIVEGVAYVTISSNGRSETYAYDFLGNDSSWESQLGYFKVGNYVQDSVKDYEGEGATVKVYKIETFHDDNFVKPVPIESLVMLQDNVTMGIGETMKLETQCTPIDTVNKAVTWSVVEGNENLAVNNQGVITAIAEGTAKVRATSVENTTVYTECSIEIVKEITQEVKAVYEQNFGTDAPYDITSADEIGLLPSGATNVSVVNEDGNYVLKFFDKDESGSAKAGI
;
A
#
# COMPACT_ATOMS: atom_id res chain seq x y z
N MET A 1 48.55 22.34 -42.78
CA MET A 1 48.35 22.51 -41.33
C MET A 1 47.23 23.54 -41.09
N LYS A 2 46.17 23.11 -40.38
CA LYS A 2 45.10 23.79 -39.60
C LYS A 2 44.73 25.26 -39.96
N ASN A 3 43.54 25.48 -40.55
CA ASN A 3 42.25 25.96 -39.94
C ASN A 3 42.27 27.46 -39.58
N ILE A 4 41.62 28.41 -40.28
CA ILE A 4 40.22 28.64 -40.72
C ILE A 4 39.26 29.14 -39.61
N ARG A 5 38.96 30.47 -39.68
CA ARG A 5 37.69 31.24 -39.53
C ARG A 5 36.85 31.01 -38.25
N SER A 6 36.22 32.00 -37.60
CA SER A 6 35.39 33.10 -38.12
C SER A 6 34.94 34.00 -36.95
N ALA A 7 34.96 35.32 -37.13
CA ALA A 7 34.18 36.28 -36.34
C ALA A 7 32.95 36.73 -37.15
N LYS A 8 31.85 37.06 -36.47
CA LYS A 8 30.64 37.77 -36.96
C LYS A 8 29.78 37.06 -38.04
N ARG A 9 28.63 36.51 -37.61
CA ARG A 9 27.28 36.52 -38.26
C ARG A 9 26.47 35.29 -37.84
N VAL A 10 25.61 35.41 -36.83
CA VAL A 10 24.42 34.56 -36.67
C VAL A 10 23.31 35.39 -36.00
N ASN A 11 22.80 36.36 -36.77
CA ASN A 11 21.41 36.79 -36.72
C ASN A 11 21.00 36.92 -38.20
N ASP A 12 19.80 36.45 -38.52
CA ASP A 12 19.16 36.46 -39.84
C ASP A 12 19.64 35.45 -40.88
N ALA A 13 19.11 34.23 -40.73
CA ALA A 13 18.57 33.48 -41.86
C ALA A 13 17.06 33.25 -41.63
N VAL A 14 16.30 34.33 -41.56
CA VAL A 14 14.92 34.32 -42.08
C VAL A 14 15.03 34.08 -43.58
N ARG A 15 14.56 32.93 -44.08
CA ARG A 15 13.90 32.73 -45.40
C ARG A 15 13.85 31.26 -45.83
N LYS A 16 12.80 30.58 -45.38
CA LYS A 16 11.91 29.76 -46.22
C LYS A 16 10.51 29.89 -45.59
N ILE A 17 9.80 31.00 -45.78
CA ILE A 17 8.80 31.20 -46.86
C ILE A 17 8.14 29.89 -47.29
N PHE A 18 6.92 29.62 -46.81
CA PHE A 18 5.72 29.59 -47.64
C PHE A 18 4.45 29.81 -46.79
N ILE A 19 3.75 30.91 -47.07
CA ILE A 19 2.36 31.19 -46.68
C ILE A 19 1.47 30.54 -47.74
N LEU A 20 0.47 29.74 -47.36
CA LEU A 20 -0.85 29.75 -48.01
C LEU A 20 -1.93 29.01 -47.19
N THR A 21 -3.00 29.75 -46.91
CA THR A 21 -4.32 29.39 -46.36
C THR A 21 -5.04 28.23 -47.06
N LEU A 22 -5.75 27.35 -46.31
CA LEU A 22 -7.17 27.01 -46.56
C LEU A 22 -7.81 26.12 -45.45
N VAL A 23 -9.05 26.49 -45.15
CA VAL A 23 -10.11 25.87 -44.32
C VAL A 23 -10.42 24.41 -44.66
N MET A 24 -10.60 23.53 -43.64
CA MET A 24 -11.78 22.64 -43.53
C MET A 24 -11.80 21.90 -42.17
N ALA A 25 -12.88 22.10 -41.41
CA ALA A 25 -13.30 21.19 -40.36
C ALA A 25 -13.69 19.83 -40.97
N LEU A 26 -13.12 18.74 -40.47
CA LEU A 26 -13.70 17.39 -40.55
C LEU A 26 -13.31 16.64 -39.27
N SER A 27 -14.27 16.60 -38.35
CA SER A 27 -14.63 15.45 -37.53
C SER A 27 -13.58 14.34 -37.45
N ILE A 28 -12.82 14.32 -36.35
CA ILE A 28 -12.34 13.07 -35.78
C ILE A 28 -13.40 12.65 -34.78
N SER A 29 -14.19 11.68 -35.21
CA SER A 29 -15.15 10.96 -34.39
C SER A 29 -14.55 10.58 -33.05
N SER A 30 -15.36 10.73 -32.01
CA SER A 30 -15.16 10.20 -30.67
C SER A 30 -14.56 8.79 -30.73
N ILE A 31 -13.28 8.66 -30.41
CA ILE A 31 -12.75 7.38 -29.94
C ILE A 31 -13.02 7.38 -28.44
N PRO A 32 -13.93 6.53 -27.92
CA PRO A 32 -14.01 6.36 -26.49
C PRO A 32 -12.66 5.85 -25.99
N MET A 33 -12.08 6.58 -25.04
CA MET A 33 -10.82 6.32 -24.34
C MET A 33 -10.91 5.05 -23.43
N SER A 34 -11.60 4.02 -23.90
CA SER A 34 -11.82 2.73 -23.24
C SER A 34 -10.99 1.60 -23.87
N GLN A 35 -10.18 1.89 -24.90
CA GLN A 35 -9.43 0.85 -25.64
C GLN A 35 -7.90 0.94 -25.49
N ALA A 36 -7.39 1.84 -24.64
CA ALA A 36 -5.97 1.98 -24.33
C ALA A 36 -5.54 1.32 -22.99
N TYR A 37 -6.47 0.70 -22.25
CA TYR A 37 -6.17 0.04 -20.96
C TYR A 37 -6.19 -1.50 -21.04
N ALA A 38 -5.91 -2.06 -22.21
CA ALA A 38 -5.69 -3.49 -22.37
C ALA A 38 -4.24 -3.74 -22.81
N ASP A 39 -3.49 -4.36 -21.89
CA ASP A 39 -2.39 -5.30 -22.19
C ASP A 39 -1.01 -4.73 -22.55
N THR A 40 -0.43 -3.89 -21.69
CA THR A 40 1.04 -3.71 -21.63
C THR A 40 1.54 -3.66 -20.19
N LYS A 41 1.42 -4.78 -19.46
CA LYS A 41 2.28 -5.02 -18.29
C LYS A 41 3.70 -5.19 -18.84
N LYS A 42 4.56 -4.17 -18.71
CA LYS A 42 5.99 -4.29 -19.08
C LYS A 42 6.59 -5.43 -18.25
N GLU A 43 7.17 -6.42 -18.91
CA GLU A 43 7.78 -7.56 -18.23
C GLU A 43 8.94 -7.07 -17.35
N ILE A 44 9.04 -7.60 -16.13
CA ILE A 44 10.11 -7.23 -15.20
C ILE A 44 11.39 -7.89 -15.68
N THR A 45 12.40 -7.08 -15.99
CA THR A 45 13.69 -7.52 -16.54
C THR A 45 14.84 -7.18 -15.61
N TYR A 46 15.86 -8.02 -15.59
CA TYR A 46 17.15 -7.76 -14.99
C TYR A 46 18.12 -7.20 -16.04
N THR A 47 18.67 -6.02 -15.80
CA THR A 47 19.70 -5.44 -16.67
C THR A 47 21.08 -5.94 -16.27
N VAL A 48 21.73 -6.67 -17.18
CA VAL A 48 23.06 -7.25 -16.98
C VAL A 48 24.08 -6.15 -16.67
N LYS A 49 24.83 -6.34 -15.57
CA LYS A 49 25.85 -5.44 -15.05
C LYS A 49 27.24 -5.97 -15.37
N ARG A 50 28.25 -5.09 -15.28
CA ARG A 50 29.65 -5.48 -15.46
C ARG A 50 30.04 -6.52 -14.40
N GLY A 51 30.54 -7.67 -14.84
CA GLY A 51 30.96 -8.78 -13.96
C GLY A 51 29.93 -9.89 -13.78
N ASP A 52 28.75 -9.74 -14.38
CA ASP A 52 27.73 -10.77 -14.41
C ASP A 52 28.09 -11.93 -15.34
N THR A 53 27.57 -13.10 -14.99
CA THR A 53 27.51 -14.25 -15.88
C THR A 53 26.11 -14.83 -15.83
N LEU A 54 25.70 -15.51 -16.90
CA LEU A 54 24.39 -16.16 -16.93
C LEU A 54 24.23 -17.17 -15.78
N GLY A 55 25.33 -17.81 -15.39
CA GLY A 55 25.41 -18.69 -14.22
C GLY A 55 25.12 -18.00 -12.89
N LYS A 56 25.73 -16.83 -12.65
CA LYS A 56 25.50 -16.05 -11.43
C LYS A 56 24.04 -15.59 -11.33
N ILE A 57 23.50 -15.09 -12.44
CA ILE A 57 22.12 -14.59 -12.49
C ILE A 57 21.12 -15.75 -12.37
N ALA A 58 21.32 -16.87 -13.07
CA ALA A 58 20.46 -18.05 -12.95
C ALA A 58 20.42 -18.60 -11.52
N LYS A 59 21.59 -18.67 -10.85
CA LYS A 59 21.70 -19.07 -9.44
C LYS A 59 20.98 -18.10 -8.52
N GLN A 60 21.09 -16.79 -8.75
CA GLN A 60 20.38 -15.76 -7.99
C GLN A 60 18.86 -15.96 -8.00
N TYR A 61 18.29 -16.42 -9.12
CA TYR A 61 16.85 -16.67 -9.26
C TYR A 61 16.46 -18.14 -9.11
N ASN A 62 17.30 -18.95 -8.45
CA ASN A 62 17.04 -20.36 -8.15
C ASN A 62 16.59 -21.19 -9.38
N THR A 63 17.26 -20.99 -10.51
CA THR A 63 17.00 -21.74 -11.75
C THR A 63 18.30 -22.27 -12.35
N SER A 64 18.20 -23.20 -13.31
CA SER A 64 19.39 -23.65 -14.04
C SER A 64 19.79 -22.67 -15.13
N VAL A 65 21.09 -22.63 -15.46
CA VAL A 65 21.60 -21.83 -16.59
C VAL A 65 20.87 -22.16 -17.89
N THR A 66 20.59 -23.44 -18.12
CA THR A 66 19.86 -23.92 -19.30
C THR A 66 18.44 -23.38 -19.34
N GLN A 67 17.71 -23.42 -18.23
CA GLN A 67 16.34 -22.91 -18.18
C GLN A 67 16.29 -21.38 -18.26
N PHE A 68 17.24 -20.68 -17.62
CA PHE A 68 17.35 -19.22 -17.69
C PHE A 68 17.74 -18.73 -19.07
N ALA A 69 18.67 -19.43 -19.73
CA ALA A 69 19.03 -19.19 -21.12
C ALA A 69 17.82 -19.38 -22.03
N LYS A 70 17.07 -20.47 -21.84
CA LYS A 70 15.85 -20.76 -22.59
C LYS A 70 14.77 -19.70 -22.38
N LEU A 71 14.57 -19.24 -21.14
CA LEU A 71 13.64 -18.15 -20.83
C LEU A 71 13.98 -16.87 -21.61
N ASN A 72 15.27 -16.59 -21.76
CA ASN A 72 15.80 -15.38 -22.36
C ASN A 72 16.21 -15.53 -23.84
N ASN A 73 15.88 -16.66 -24.46
CA ASN A 73 16.28 -17.00 -25.84
C ASN A 73 17.80 -16.89 -26.10
N ILE A 74 18.63 -17.14 -25.07
CA ILE A 74 20.09 -17.10 -25.17
C ILE A 74 20.59 -18.44 -25.71
N GLN A 75 21.29 -18.38 -26.85
CA GLN A 75 21.86 -19.56 -27.51
C GLN A 75 23.23 -19.93 -26.94
N ASP A 76 24.10 -18.93 -26.71
CA ASP A 76 25.40 -19.12 -26.09
C ASP A 76 25.34 -18.71 -24.62
N VAL A 77 25.30 -19.71 -23.73
CA VAL A 77 25.22 -19.50 -22.28
C VAL A 77 26.44 -18.79 -21.70
N ASN A 78 27.55 -18.72 -22.44
CA ASN A 78 28.77 -18.04 -22.03
C ASN A 78 28.82 -16.57 -22.47
N TYR A 79 27.80 -16.09 -23.18
CA TYR A 79 27.79 -14.75 -23.75
C TYR A 79 26.53 -13.95 -23.40
N ILE A 80 26.71 -12.96 -22.53
CA ILE A 80 25.73 -11.91 -22.22
C ILE A 80 26.42 -10.54 -22.24
N LYS A 81 25.69 -9.47 -22.58
CA LYS A 81 26.24 -8.11 -22.70
C LYS A 81 25.82 -7.23 -21.53
N VAL A 82 26.72 -6.39 -21.02
CA VAL A 82 26.32 -5.34 -20.07
C VAL A 82 25.27 -4.44 -20.71
N GLY A 83 24.21 -4.12 -19.96
CA GLY A 83 23.03 -3.40 -20.44
C GLY A 83 21.97 -4.29 -21.10
N GLN A 84 22.22 -5.59 -21.28
CA GLN A 84 21.22 -6.52 -21.79
C GLN A 84 20.12 -6.76 -20.75
N GLU A 85 18.86 -6.57 -21.13
CA GLU A 85 17.70 -6.88 -20.29
C GLU A 85 17.34 -8.37 -20.41
N LEU A 86 17.19 -9.04 -19.27
CA LEU A 86 16.85 -10.46 -19.16
C LEU A 86 15.56 -10.64 -18.34
N LEU A 87 14.60 -11.38 -18.87
CA LEU A 87 13.41 -11.83 -18.15
C LEU A 87 13.79 -12.64 -16.91
N ILE A 88 13.13 -12.34 -15.79
CA ILE A 88 13.37 -12.96 -14.50
C ILE A 88 12.48 -14.21 -14.33
N PRO A 89 13.04 -15.39 -13.97
CA PRO A 89 12.29 -16.58 -13.62
C PRO A 89 11.29 -16.32 -12.51
N GLY A 90 10.08 -16.84 -12.64
CA GLY A 90 9.00 -16.62 -11.67
C GLY A 90 8.29 -15.28 -11.82
N LEU A 91 8.77 -14.36 -12.67
CA LEU A 91 8.12 -13.07 -12.97
C LEU A 91 7.76 -12.91 -14.46
N ALA A 92 8.33 -13.77 -15.32
CA ALA A 92 8.02 -13.79 -16.74
C ALA A 92 6.59 -14.28 -17.03
N THR A 93 6.01 -13.77 -18.12
CA THR A 93 4.71 -14.22 -18.62
C THR A 93 4.90 -15.18 -19.78
N LYS A 94 4.23 -16.33 -19.75
CA LYS A 94 4.18 -17.26 -20.89
C LYS A 94 2.80 -17.29 -21.51
N ILE A 95 2.72 -16.89 -22.78
CA ILE A 95 1.54 -17.16 -23.60
C ILE A 95 1.63 -18.59 -24.14
N VAL A 96 0.57 -19.36 -23.94
CA VAL A 96 0.41 -20.73 -24.43
C VAL A 96 -0.85 -20.84 -25.28
N LYS A 97 -0.78 -21.60 -26.37
CA LYS A 97 -1.85 -21.68 -27.39
C LYS A 97 -2.45 -23.09 -27.53
N ASN A 98 -1.78 -24.10 -26.96
CA ASN A 98 -2.17 -25.51 -27.00
C ASN A 98 -1.74 -26.26 -25.72
N GLN A 99 -2.20 -27.50 -25.55
CA GLN A 99 -1.95 -28.31 -24.36
C GLN A 99 -0.46 -28.56 -24.09
N SER A 100 0.34 -28.84 -25.13
CA SER A 100 1.76 -29.15 -24.95
C SER A 100 2.53 -27.96 -24.42
N GLU A 101 2.24 -26.76 -24.93
CA GLU A 101 2.85 -25.52 -24.42
C GLU A 101 2.44 -25.22 -22.98
N LEU A 102 1.19 -25.53 -22.61
CA LEU A 102 0.71 -25.39 -21.24
C LEU A 102 1.43 -26.33 -20.28
N ASP A 103 1.57 -27.61 -20.65
CA ASP A 103 2.26 -28.62 -19.84
C ASP A 103 3.74 -28.27 -19.65
N GLU A 104 4.41 -27.82 -20.72
CA GLU A 104 5.78 -27.36 -20.67
C GLU A 104 5.93 -26.17 -19.71
N ALA A 105 5.09 -25.14 -19.89
CA ALA A 105 5.12 -23.95 -19.06
C ALA A 105 4.92 -24.28 -17.56
N LEU A 106 3.91 -25.10 -17.25
CA LEU A 106 3.60 -25.54 -15.88
C LEU A 106 4.67 -26.45 -15.27
N SER A 107 5.51 -27.10 -16.08
CA SER A 107 6.61 -27.95 -15.59
C SER A 107 7.92 -27.21 -15.37
N SER A 108 8.07 -26.04 -15.99
CA SER A 108 9.35 -25.33 -16.08
C SER A 108 9.73 -24.54 -14.81
N ASN A 109 8.75 -24.18 -13.98
CA ASN A 109 8.87 -23.22 -12.86
C ASN A 109 9.42 -21.83 -13.26
N LEU A 110 9.44 -21.48 -14.56
CA LEU A 110 10.03 -20.23 -15.05
C LEU A 110 9.08 -19.05 -15.07
N TYR A 111 7.77 -19.30 -14.96
CA TYR A 111 6.75 -18.30 -15.23
C TYR A 111 5.91 -18.06 -13.98
N GLY A 112 5.79 -16.79 -13.58
CA GLY A 112 4.84 -16.37 -12.55
C GLY A 112 3.43 -16.15 -13.11
N THR A 113 3.33 -15.97 -14.43
CA THR A 113 2.03 -15.86 -15.12
C THR A 113 2.02 -16.74 -16.35
N ILE A 114 0.98 -17.56 -16.49
CA ILE A 114 0.72 -18.34 -17.71
C ILE A 114 -0.61 -17.86 -18.29
N LYS A 115 -0.58 -17.42 -19.54
CA LYS A 115 -1.75 -16.92 -20.28
C LYS A 115 -2.13 -17.93 -21.36
N ILE A 116 -3.28 -18.57 -21.21
CA ILE A 116 -3.87 -19.38 -22.27
C ILE A 116 -4.54 -18.43 -23.26
N GLU A 117 -3.98 -18.31 -24.46
CA GLU A 117 -4.55 -17.50 -25.54
C GLU A 117 -4.79 -18.35 -26.79
N SER A 118 -6.05 -18.62 -27.10
CA SER A 118 -6.37 -19.36 -28.31
C SER A 118 -7.76 -19.05 -28.82
N LYS A 119 -7.85 -18.78 -30.13
CA LYS A 119 -9.13 -18.69 -30.84
C LYS A 119 -9.62 -20.07 -31.31
N LYS A 120 -8.82 -21.12 -31.18
CA LYS A 120 -9.18 -22.47 -31.63
C LYS A 120 -10.01 -23.19 -30.56
N ALA A 121 -10.91 -24.07 -31.01
CA ALA A 121 -11.62 -24.98 -30.12
C ALA A 121 -10.65 -26.07 -29.62
N ILE A 122 -10.17 -25.91 -28.40
CA ILE A 122 -9.16 -26.79 -27.78
C ILE A 122 -9.62 -27.14 -26.36
N ARG A 123 -9.33 -28.37 -25.93
CA ARG A 123 -9.49 -28.77 -24.52
C ARG A 123 -8.14 -28.70 -23.83
N PHE A 124 -8.07 -27.94 -22.75
CA PHE A 124 -6.94 -27.88 -21.84
C PHE A 124 -7.21 -28.73 -20.61
N ASN A 125 -6.25 -29.57 -20.21
CA ASN A 125 -6.30 -30.40 -19.02
C ASN A 125 -5.13 -30.02 -18.12
N ILE A 126 -5.43 -29.60 -16.90
CA ILE A 126 -4.40 -29.24 -15.91
C ILE A 126 -4.37 -30.35 -14.85
N SER A 127 -3.18 -30.97 -14.71
CA SER A 127 -2.95 -32.09 -13.81
C SER A 127 -2.98 -31.67 -12.33
N ASN A 128 -3.27 -32.60 -11.43
CA ASN A 128 -3.34 -32.32 -9.99
C ASN A 128 -1.95 -32.01 -9.41
N LYS A 129 -1.64 -30.72 -9.30
CA LYS A 129 -0.42 -30.15 -8.69
C LYS A 129 -0.76 -28.84 -7.98
N LYS A 130 0.17 -28.35 -7.14
CA LYS A 130 0.07 -27.05 -6.48
C LYS A 130 1.00 -26.05 -7.16
N TYR A 131 0.46 -24.93 -7.59
CA TYR A 131 1.14 -23.83 -8.27
C TYR A 131 0.88 -22.52 -7.50
N ASN A 132 1.32 -22.49 -6.25
CA ASN A 132 1.03 -21.40 -5.30
C ASN A 132 1.64 -20.04 -5.70
N ASN A 133 2.53 -20.02 -6.69
CA ASN A 133 3.23 -18.84 -7.22
C ASN A 133 2.91 -18.57 -8.70
N ILE A 134 1.88 -19.20 -9.26
CA ILE A 134 1.48 -19.00 -10.66
C ILE A 134 0.07 -18.41 -10.71
N ILE A 135 -0.06 -17.30 -11.43
CA ILE A 135 -1.35 -16.79 -11.89
C ILE A 135 -1.66 -17.42 -13.25
N LEU A 136 -2.84 -18.03 -13.35
CA LEU A 136 -3.36 -18.53 -14.62
C LEU A 136 -4.34 -17.51 -15.20
N ILE A 137 -4.06 -17.02 -16.40
CA ILE A 137 -4.99 -16.15 -17.15
C ILE A 137 -5.54 -16.93 -18.34
N VAL A 138 -6.85 -16.93 -18.53
CA VAL A 138 -7.51 -17.63 -19.63
C VAL A 138 -8.26 -16.65 -20.51
N ASN A 139 -7.79 -16.51 -21.75
CA ASN A 139 -8.36 -15.67 -22.80
C ASN A 139 -8.50 -16.53 -24.08
N ALA A 140 -9.40 -17.51 -24.03
CA ALA A 140 -9.55 -18.52 -25.05
C ALA A 140 -11.05 -18.79 -25.34
N PRO A 141 -11.74 -17.90 -26.08
CA PRO A 141 -13.21 -17.88 -26.21
C PRO A 141 -13.85 -19.18 -26.72
N ASN A 142 -13.08 -20.04 -27.41
CA ASN A 142 -13.58 -21.30 -27.96
C ASN A 142 -13.07 -22.54 -27.22
N ALA A 143 -12.20 -22.36 -26.22
CA ALA A 143 -11.58 -23.45 -25.50
C ALA A 143 -12.38 -23.88 -24.27
N SER A 144 -12.15 -25.11 -23.81
CA SER A 144 -12.54 -25.55 -22.47
C SER A 144 -11.32 -25.94 -21.65
N VAL A 145 -11.41 -25.80 -20.33
CA VAL A 145 -10.37 -26.05 -19.35
C VAL A 145 -10.92 -26.95 -18.26
N SER A 146 -10.24 -28.08 -18.04
CA SER A 146 -10.47 -28.95 -16.89
C SER A 146 -9.30 -28.82 -15.94
N ASN A 147 -9.53 -28.25 -14.77
CA ASN A 147 -8.47 -27.97 -13.80
C ASN A 147 -8.55 -28.91 -12.58
N LYS A 148 -7.46 -29.65 -12.31
CA LYS A 148 -7.29 -30.42 -11.06
C LYS A 148 -6.29 -29.78 -10.10
N ALA A 149 -5.61 -28.72 -10.52
CA ALA A 149 -4.54 -28.08 -9.77
C ALA A 149 -5.05 -26.99 -8.81
N THR A 150 -4.16 -26.55 -7.93
CA THR A 150 -4.32 -25.32 -7.15
C THR A 150 -3.40 -24.24 -7.71
N PHE A 151 -3.90 -23.02 -7.88
CA PHE A 151 -3.15 -21.85 -8.34
C PHE A 151 -3.17 -20.75 -7.28
N GLN A 152 -2.25 -19.79 -7.41
CA GLN A 152 -2.31 -18.54 -6.64
C GLN A 152 -3.62 -17.81 -6.94
N GLN A 153 -3.92 -17.65 -8.22
CA GLN A 153 -5.16 -17.02 -8.71
C GLN A 153 -5.47 -17.49 -10.14
N ILE A 154 -6.76 -17.56 -10.46
CA ILE A 154 -7.24 -17.89 -11.81
C ILE A 154 -8.09 -16.72 -12.33
N ASN A 155 -7.66 -16.12 -13.43
CA ASN A 155 -8.35 -15.02 -14.10
C ASN A 155 -8.95 -15.51 -15.41
N ILE A 156 -10.28 -15.48 -15.54
CA ILE A 156 -10.97 -15.87 -16.77
C ILE A 156 -11.45 -14.61 -17.48
N LYS A 157 -10.73 -14.24 -18.55
CA LYS A 157 -11.05 -13.08 -19.40
C LYS A 157 -12.07 -13.42 -20.47
N ASP A 158 -11.87 -14.53 -21.17
CA ASP A 158 -12.78 -15.02 -22.19
C ASP A 158 -12.65 -16.54 -22.29
N LEU A 159 -13.78 -17.24 -22.37
CA LEU A 159 -13.83 -18.70 -22.43
C LEU A 159 -15.16 -19.15 -23.03
N ASN A 160 -15.18 -20.35 -23.59
CA ASN A 160 -16.43 -20.84 -24.18
C ASN A 160 -17.52 -21.00 -23.13
N GLU A 161 -18.77 -21.03 -23.61
CA GLU A 161 -19.94 -21.06 -22.73
C GLU A 161 -19.90 -22.24 -21.76
N ASN A 162 -19.32 -23.41 -22.11
CA ASN A 162 -19.14 -24.58 -21.22
C ASN A 162 -17.68 -24.74 -20.73
N GLY A 163 -17.05 -23.60 -20.51
CA GLY A 163 -15.61 -23.45 -20.58
C GLY A 163 -14.82 -24.05 -19.44
N TRP A 164 -15.37 -24.09 -18.23
CA TRP A 164 -14.59 -24.45 -17.05
C TRP A 164 -15.14 -25.65 -16.29
N LYS A 165 -14.27 -26.63 -16.03
CA LYS A 165 -14.52 -27.72 -15.09
C LYS A 165 -13.47 -27.68 -13.97
N GLU A 166 -13.90 -27.41 -12.75
CA GLU A 166 -13.04 -27.33 -11.57
C GLU A 166 -13.09 -28.63 -10.76
N LEU A 167 -11.94 -29.25 -10.54
CA LEU A 167 -11.72 -30.41 -9.69
C LEU A 167 -10.68 -30.14 -8.59
N GLY A 168 -9.99 -29.00 -8.65
CA GLY A 168 -8.98 -28.56 -7.70
C GLY A 168 -9.58 -28.02 -6.39
N LYS A 169 -8.68 -27.63 -5.48
CA LYS A 169 -9.05 -27.25 -4.11
C LYS A 169 -8.53 -25.86 -3.77
N LYS A 170 -9.39 -25.06 -3.14
CA LYS A 170 -9.11 -23.70 -2.62
C LYS A 170 -8.69 -22.68 -3.68
N ASN A 171 -9.08 -22.87 -4.94
CA ASN A 171 -8.83 -21.88 -5.97
C ASN A 171 -9.70 -20.64 -5.77
N SER A 172 -9.12 -19.47 -6.05
CA SER A 172 -9.79 -18.17 -6.12
C SER A 172 -9.91 -17.74 -7.57
N PHE A 173 -11.09 -17.23 -7.95
CA PHE A 173 -11.39 -16.85 -9.32
C PHE A 173 -11.71 -15.36 -9.44
N VAL A 174 -11.13 -14.73 -10.48
CA VAL A 174 -11.57 -13.43 -10.98
C VAL A 174 -12.13 -13.62 -12.39
N ILE A 175 -13.41 -13.26 -12.57
CA ILE A 175 -14.14 -13.47 -13.82
C ILE A 175 -14.38 -12.11 -14.50
N GLU A 176 -13.91 -12.01 -15.75
CA GLU A 176 -14.16 -10.90 -16.66
C GLU A 176 -14.89 -11.36 -17.94
N ALA A 177 -15.12 -12.65 -18.12
CA ALA A 177 -15.85 -13.20 -19.26
C ALA A 177 -17.33 -12.79 -19.21
N LYS A 178 -17.88 -12.35 -20.35
CA LYS A 178 -19.29 -11.93 -20.46
C LYS A 178 -20.27 -13.05 -20.13
N ASN A 179 -19.99 -14.26 -20.60
CA ASN A 179 -20.78 -15.46 -20.35
C ASN A 179 -19.87 -16.59 -19.93
N LEU A 180 -20.20 -17.30 -18.85
CA LEU A 180 -19.43 -18.44 -18.40
C LEU A 180 -20.32 -19.47 -17.70
N HIS A 181 -20.28 -20.72 -18.15
CA HIS A 181 -20.72 -21.88 -17.38
C HIS A 181 -19.50 -22.55 -16.75
N MET A 182 -19.53 -22.62 -15.43
CA MET A 182 -18.54 -23.30 -14.61
C MET A 182 -19.16 -24.51 -13.93
N VAL A 183 -18.52 -25.66 -14.06
CA VAL A 183 -18.89 -26.88 -13.33
C VAL A 183 -17.88 -27.14 -12.23
N ILE A 184 -18.31 -27.10 -10.97
CA ILE A 184 -17.49 -27.48 -9.82
C ILE A 184 -17.81 -28.95 -9.51
N ASP A 185 -16.79 -29.80 -9.62
CA ASP A 185 -16.89 -31.23 -9.37
C ASP A 185 -17.08 -31.53 -7.88
N LYS A 186 -17.65 -32.69 -7.54
CA LYS A 186 -17.91 -33.12 -6.15
C LYS A 186 -16.65 -33.11 -5.28
N SER A 187 -15.49 -33.32 -5.88
CA SER A 187 -14.20 -33.36 -5.18
C SER A 187 -13.56 -31.98 -4.96
N ALA A 188 -14.08 -30.93 -5.60
CA ALA A 188 -13.49 -29.60 -5.57
C ALA A 188 -13.94 -28.79 -4.35
N THR A 189 -13.09 -27.87 -3.90
CA THR A 189 -13.45 -26.82 -2.94
C THR A 189 -13.03 -25.48 -3.51
N ILE A 190 -13.85 -24.44 -3.43
CA ILE A 190 -13.55 -23.11 -3.96
C ILE A 190 -13.36 -22.15 -2.80
N ALA A 191 -12.36 -21.28 -2.88
CA ALA A 191 -12.13 -20.26 -1.86
C ALA A 191 -13.07 -19.06 -2.07
N ASN A 192 -13.04 -18.44 -3.25
CA ASN A 192 -13.94 -17.35 -3.63
C ASN A 192 -14.08 -17.26 -5.16
N ILE A 193 -15.17 -16.63 -5.61
CA ILE A 193 -15.37 -16.20 -7.00
C ILE A 193 -15.78 -14.73 -6.98
N THR A 194 -15.04 -13.89 -7.71
CA THR A 194 -15.30 -12.45 -7.82
C THR A 194 -15.42 -12.06 -9.29
N THR A 195 -16.34 -11.17 -9.65
CA THR A 195 -16.43 -10.60 -11.00
C THR A 195 -15.82 -9.20 -11.05
N ALA A 196 -14.96 -8.90 -12.02
CA ALA A 196 -14.26 -7.61 -12.12
C ALA A 196 -14.93 -6.59 -13.08
N LYS A 197 -15.89 -7.02 -13.90
CA LYS A 197 -16.65 -6.20 -14.88
C LYS A 197 -18.12 -6.61 -14.90
N ASP A 198 -18.93 -5.92 -15.70
CA ASP A 198 -20.34 -6.26 -15.94
C ASP A 198 -20.39 -7.61 -16.69
N VAL A 199 -20.80 -8.67 -15.97
CA VAL A 199 -20.86 -10.06 -16.48
C VAL A 199 -22.31 -10.35 -16.81
N ASP A 200 -22.62 -10.50 -18.12
CA ASP A 200 -24.00 -10.71 -18.60
C ASP A 200 -24.64 -11.96 -17.97
N SER A 201 -23.89 -13.07 -17.88
CA SER A 201 -24.35 -14.27 -17.17
C SER A 201 -23.21 -15.14 -16.62
N LEU A 202 -23.34 -15.54 -15.36
CA LEU A 202 -22.49 -16.53 -14.72
C LEU A 202 -23.35 -17.68 -14.19
N THR A 203 -23.14 -18.88 -14.74
CA THR A 203 -23.80 -20.10 -14.28
C THR A 203 -22.77 -20.98 -13.57
N VAL A 204 -22.98 -21.26 -12.28
CA VAL A 204 -22.11 -22.14 -11.50
C VAL A 204 -22.89 -23.37 -11.06
N LYS A 205 -22.55 -24.52 -11.64
CA LYS A 205 -23.06 -25.82 -11.21
C LYS A 205 -22.19 -26.35 -10.09
N ASN A 206 -22.58 -26.04 -8.86
CA ASN A 206 -21.84 -26.44 -7.66
C ASN A 206 -22.27 -27.82 -7.16
N ASN A 207 -21.46 -28.85 -7.42
CA ASN A 207 -21.76 -30.20 -6.94
C ASN A 207 -21.18 -30.53 -5.54
N SER A 208 -20.43 -29.61 -4.90
CA SER A 208 -19.63 -29.93 -3.69
C SER A 208 -19.60 -28.90 -2.56
N ALA A 209 -19.69 -27.60 -2.84
CA ALA A 209 -19.21 -26.60 -1.89
C ALA A 209 -20.27 -26.21 -0.86
N LYS A 210 -19.98 -26.45 0.42
CA LYS A 210 -20.54 -25.72 1.55
C LYS A 210 -19.89 -24.33 1.56
N ASN A 211 -20.68 -23.25 1.67
CA ASN A 211 -20.21 -21.87 1.84
C ASN A 211 -19.46 -21.24 0.62
N LEU A 212 -19.86 -21.56 -0.61
CA LEU A 212 -19.35 -20.83 -1.78
C LEU A 212 -19.82 -19.36 -1.70
N VAL A 213 -18.88 -18.42 -1.66
CA VAL A 213 -19.17 -16.98 -1.76
C VAL A 213 -18.89 -16.52 -3.19
N VAL A 214 -19.94 -16.08 -3.88
CA VAL A 214 -19.85 -15.44 -5.19
C VAL A 214 -20.21 -13.97 -5.01
N LYS A 215 -19.32 -13.06 -5.42
CA LYS A 215 -19.56 -11.61 -5.40
C LYS A 215 -19.72 -11.12 -6.83
N THR A 216 -20.92 -10.65 -7.18
CA THR A 216 -21.20 -10.01 -8.48
C THR A 216 -21.52 -8.53 -8.31
N LYS A 217 -21.28 -7.73 -9.36
CA LYS A 217 -21.50 -6.28 -9.35
C LYS A 217 -22.96 -5.89 -9.63
N ASP A 218 -23.74 -6.77 -10.27
CA ASP A 218 -25.07 -6.49 -10.85
C ASP A 218 -26.16 -7.54 -10.52
N GLY A 219 -25.85 -8.59 -9.75
CA GLY A 219 -26.86 -9.46 -9.14
C GLY A 219 -27.50 -10.55 -10.04
N SER A 220 -27.06 -10.78 -11.28
CA SER A 220 -27.58 -11.88 -12.11
C SER A 220 -26.76 -13.18 -11.98
N VAL A 221 -27.00 -13.94 -10.91
CA VAL A 221 -26.45 -15.30 -10.76
C VAL A 221 -27.58 -16.32 -10.84
N THR A 222 -27.51 -17.24 -11.81
CA THR A 222 -28.40 -18.43 -11.83
C THR A 222 -27.63 -19.62 -11.23
N ILE A 223 -28.07 -20.10 -10.06
CA ILE A 223 -27.48 -21.27 -9.38
C ILE A 223 -28.51 -22.40 -9.34
N GLU A 224 -28.25 -23.50 -10.04
CA GLU A 224 -29.12 -24.68 -10.02
C GLU A 224 -28.72 -25.69 -8.93
N LYS A 225 -29.31 -25.55 -7.72
CA LYS A 225 -29.29 -26.42 -6.49
C LYS A 225 -27.90 -26.69 -5.86
N LYS A 226 -27.68 -26.78 -4.52
CA LYS A 226 -28.49 -26.78 -3.29
C LYS A 226 -27.69 -26.04 -2.20
N GLN A 227 -28.34 -25.11 -1.49
CA GLN A 227 -27.85 -24.25 -0.38
C GLN A 227 -26.52 -23.51 -0.60
N VAL A 228 -26.64 -22.30 -1.16
CA VAL A 228 -25.62 -21.25 -1.17
C VAL A 228 -26.21 -20.04 -0.44
N THR A 229 -25.43 -19.39 0.41
CA THR A 229 -25.81 -18.12 1.05
C THR A 229 -25.45 -17.00 0.10
N TYR A 230 -26.41 -16.18 -0.31
CA TYR A 230 -26.19 -15.09 -1.25
C TYR A 230 -25.86 -13.81 -0.48
N ILE A 231 -24.96 -12.97 -1.03
CA ILE A 231 -24.81 -11.58 -0.61
C ILE A 231 -25.07 -10.72 -1.85
N VAL A 232 -26.20 -10.01 -1.86
CA VAL A 232 -26.55 -9.05 -2.90
C VAL A 232 -26.55 -7.68 -2.22
N ASN A 233 -25.76 -6.73 -2.74
CA ASN A 233 -25.65 -5.38 -2.18
C ASN A 233 -25.34 -5.31 -0.67
N GLY A 234 -24.64 -6.31 -0.12
CA GLY A 234 -24.25 -6.36 1.30
C GLY A 234 -25.24 -7.08 2.23
N GLU A 235 -26.39 -7.55 1.74
CA GLU A 235 -27.38 -8.27 2.55
C GLU A 235 -27.41 -9.78 2.26
N LYS A 236 -27.53 -10.59 3.32
CA LYS A 236 -27.69 -12.06 3.22
C LYS A 236 -29.09 -12.39 2.71
N VAL A 237 -29.19 -13.14 1.60
CA VAL A 237 -30.46 -13.65 1.08
C VAL A 237 -30.46 -15.19 1.12
N GLU A 238 -31.52 -15.81 1.66
CA GLU A 238 -31.76 -17.25 1.58
C GLU A 238 -32.67 -17.58 0.40
N ALA A 239 -32.33 -18.59 -0.42
CA ALA A 239 -33.12 -18.96 -1.58
C ALA A 239 -34.29 -19.89 -1.24
N ASN A 240 -35.51 -19.48 -1.59
CA ASN A 240 -36.70 -20.34 -1.65
C ASN A 240 -37.03 -20.66 -3.14
N PRO A 241 -37.46 -21.88 -3.51
CA PRO A 241 -37.53 -22.28 -4.91
C PRO A 241 -38.92 -22.06 -5.52
N LYS A 242 -39.11 -21.03 -6.36
CA LYS A 242 -40.08 -21.11 -7.46
C LYS A 242 -39.77 -20.08 -8.57
N PRO A 243 -39.86 -20.44 -9.87
CA PRO A 243 -39.54 -19.52 -10.96
C PRO A 243 -40.78 -18.69 -11.36
N THR A 244 -40.62 -17.38 -11.48
CA THR A 244 -41.58 -16.50 -12.16
C THR A 244 -40.95 -16.03 -13.48
N VAL A 245 -41.60 -16.37 -14.59
CA VAL A 245 -41.20 -15.98 -15.95
C VAL A 245 -41.54 -14.50 -16.17
N VAL A 246 -40.54 -13.69 -16.55
CA VAL A 246 -40.75 -12.33 -17.08
C VAL A 246 -40.53 -12.38 -18.59
N PRO A 247 -41.50 -11.96 -19.45
CA PRO A 247 -41.32 -11.97 -20.89
C PRO A 247 -40.35 -10.87 -21.36
N LYS A 248 -39.47 -11.24 -22.29
CA LYS A 248 -38.47 -10.39 -22.97
C LYS A 248 -39.14 -9.35 -23.89
N PRO A 249 -38.66 -8.09 -23.98
CA PRO A 249 -39.18 -7.11 -24.92
C PRO A 249 -38.63 -7.37 -26.35
N THR A 250 -39.53 -7.61 -27.30
CA THR A 250 -39.20 -7.77 -28.73
C THR A 250 -39.25 -6.46 -29.51
N LYS A 251 -38.31 -6.36 -30.45
CA LYS A 251 -38.03 -5.25 -31.37
C LYS A 251 -39.25 -4.80 -32.20
N LYS A 252 -39.23 -3.52 -32.54
CA LYS A 252 -40.08 -2.80 -33.50
C LYS A 252 -39.78 -3.21 -34.96
N PRO A 253 -40.80 -3.30 -35.83
CA PRO A 253 -40.69 -2.97 -37.25
C PRO A 253 -41.65 -1.86 -37.68
N ASN A 254 -41.42 -1.38 -38.91
CA ASN A 254 -41.82 -0.09 -39.46
C ASN A 254 -43.18 -0.07 -40.19
N SER A 255 -43.73 1.15 -40.30
CA SER A 255 -44.60 1.72 -41.35
C SER A 255 -45.98 1.10 -41.68
N THR A 256 -47.08 1.85 -41.50
CA THR A 256 -47.73 2.71 -42.54
C THR A 256 -49.19 3.08 -42.17
N LYS A 257 -49.57 4.29 -42.62
CA LYS A 257 -50.92 4.84 -42.92
C LYS A 257 -51.88 5.27 -41.78
N LYS A 258 -52.11 6.60 -41.80
CA LYS A 258 -53.23 7.42 -41.30
C LYS A 258 -54.57 6.97 -41.91
N PRO A 259 -55.73 7.18 -41.25
CA PRO A 259 -56.54 8.39 -41.50
C PRO A 259 -57.04 9.12 -40.23
N GLN A 260 -57.38 10.39 -40.44
CA GLN A 260 -57.95 11.44 -39.55
C GLN A 260 -59.52 11.39 -39.62
N PRO A 261 -60.32 12.37 -39.15
CA PRO A 261 -60.53 13.06 -37.84
C PRO A 261 -62.02 12.95 -37.36
N THR A 262 -62.40 13.57 -36.22
CA THR A 262 -63.53 14.55 -35.98
C THR A 262 -64.16 14.45 -34.56
N LEU A 263 -64.02 15.49 -33.73
CA LEU A 263 -65.00 16.53 -33.27
C LEU A 263 -65.94 16.09 -32.11
N GLN A 264 -65.71 16.50 -30.84
CA GLN A 264 -66.28 17.67 -30.08
C GLN A 264 -67.62 17.34 -29.35
N PRO A 265 -68.14 18.13 -28.38
CA PRO A 265 -67.69 18.54 -27.01
C PRO A 265 -68.66 18.08 -25.87
N THR A 266 -68.36 18.39 -24.59
CA THR A 266 -69.25 19.05 -23.57
C THR A 266 -69.01 18.62 -22.08
N GLN A 267 -68.47 19.57 -21.30
CA GLN A 267 -68.71 20.04 -19.90
C GLN A 267 -68.65 19.13 -18.62
N VAL A 268 -67.61 19.33 -17.77
CA VAL A 268 -67.52 20.07 -16.45
C VAL A 268 -68.63 19.78 -15.38
N PRO A 269 -68.35 19.53 -14.05
CA PRO A 269 -67.70 20.51 -13.16
C PRO A 269 -66.78 20.06 -11.97
N GLN A 270 -65.80 20.95 -11.71
CA GLN A 270 -65.25 21.51 -10.44
C GLN A 270 -64.67 20.64 -9.29
N PRO A 271 -63.50 21.07 -8.75
CA PRO A 271 -63.26 21.07 -7.31
C PRO A 271 -62.90 22.49 -6.81
N THR A 272 -63.45 22.87 -5.65
CA THR A 272 -63.23 24.17 -4.98
C THR A 272 -62.43 24.00 -3.67
N LEU A 273 -61.19 24.51 -3.71
CA LEU A 273 -60.44 25.38 -2.75
C LEU A 273 -60.75 25.28 -1.23
N GLN A 274 -59.81 24.85 -0.36
CA GLN A 274 -58.74 25.61 0.38
C GLN A 274 -59.24 26.46 1.59
N PRO A 275 -58.39 27.00 2.52
CA PRO A 275 -57.17 26.53 3.24
C PRO A 275 -57.17 26.92 4.76
N THR A 276 -56.16 26.55 5.58
CA THR A 276 -55.33 27.52 6.37
C THR A 276 -54.14 26.92 7.16
N LEU A 277 -53.09 27.75 7.28
CA LEU A 277 -51.72 27.63 7.84
C LEU A 277 -51.72 27.59 9.41
N LYS A 278 -50.68 27.25 10.20
CA LYS A 278 -49.24 27.65 10.28
C LYS A 278 -48.64 27.02 11.60
N PRO A 279 -47.42 27.36 12.11
CA PRO A 279 -46.04 26.94 11.83
C PRO A 279 -45.32 26.11 12.93
N THR A 280 -44.18 25.51 12.57
CA THR A 280 -43.15 24.88 13.43
C THR A 280 -42.10 25.89 13.93
N GLN A 281 -41.58 25.73 15.16
CA GLN A 281 -40.40 26.42 15.70
C GLN A 281 -39.37 25.44 16.33
N VAL A 282 -38.14 25.93 16.49
CA VAL A 282 -36.79 25.33 16.61
C VAL A 282 -36.34 25.22 18.10
N PRO A 283 -35.24 24.51 18.49
CA PRO A 283 -35.11 23.76 19.77
C PRO A 283 -34.21 24.38 20.88
N GLN A 284 -33.96 23.55 21.93
CA GLN A 284 -32.97 23.57 23.06
C GLN A 284 -33.35 24.22 24.40
N PRO A 285 -32.74 23.87 25.58
CA PRO A 285 -31.76 22.83 25.92
C PRO A 285 -32.08 21.96 27.17
N THR A 286 -31.27 20.92 27.39
CA THR A 286 -31.26 19.98 28.53
C THR A 286 -30.89 20.64 29.86
N GLN A 287 -31.63 20.32 30.94
CA GLN A 287 -31.19 20.52 32.34
C GLN A 287 -31.51 19.33 33.26
N ARG A 288 -30.56 19.15 34.19
CA ARG A 288 -30.28 18.23 35.31
C ARG A 288 -31.47 17.63 36.11
N PRO A 289 -31.34 16.39 36.66
CA PRO A 289 -32.36 15.76 37.49
C PRO A 289 -32.18 15.99 39.01
N GLN A 290 -33.29 16.16 39.75
CA GLN A 290 -33.42 15.87 41.19
C GLN A 290 -34.91 15.95 41.66
N PRO A 291 -35.27 15.44 42.86
CA PRO A 291 -35.76 14.09 43.14
C PRO A 291 -37.26 14.04 43.51
N THR A 292 -37.91 12.89 43.35
CA THR A 292 -39.29 12.68 43.83
C THR A 292 -39.30 11.75 45.03
N LEU A 293 -39.92 12.23 46.11
CA LEU A 293 -40.22 11.53 47.37
C LEU A 293 -41.55 10.77 47.22
N GLU A 294 -41.56 9.49 47.57
CA GLU A 294 -42.79 8.78 47.97
C GLU A 294 -42.51 7.82 49.14
N PRO A 295 -43.49 7.55 50.01
CA PRO A 295 -43.26 7.23 51.42
C PRO A 295 -43.33 5.74 51.75
N THR A 296 -42.52 5.35 52.74
CA THR A 296 -42.44 4.02 53.36
C THR A 296 -43.71 3.66 54.15
N GLN A 297 -44.25 2.45 53.93
CA GLN A 297 -45.20 1.80 54.84
C GLN A 297 -44.53 0.70 55.67
N VAL A 298 -44.92 0.65 56.95
CA VAL A 298 -44.39 -0.18 58.04
C VAL A 298 -44.94 -1.62 57.97
N PRO A 299 -44.14 -2.68 58.26
CA PRO A 299 -44.64 -4.06 58.35
C PRO A 299 -45.11 -4.43 59.77
N GLN A 300 -46.18 -5.23 59.86
CA GLN A 300 -46.63 -5.96 61.07
C GLN A 300 -46.46 -7.49 60.84
N PRO A 301 -46.29 -8.31 61.90
CA PRO A 301 -45.65 -9.62 61.84
C PRO A 301 -46.63 -10.76 61.56
N THR A 302 -46.17 -11.79 60.83
CA THR A 302 -46.88 -13.05 60.63
C THR A 302 -46.10 -14.21 61.23
N GLN A 303 -46.86 -15.12 61.85
CA GLN A 303 -46.44 -16.13 62.81
C GLN A 303 -45.72 -17.34 62.19
N THR A 304 -44.83 -17.91 63.00
CA THR A 304 -44.10 -19.17 62.82
C THR A 304 -45.01 -20.40 62.95
N PRO A 305 -44.82 -21.45 62.12
CA PRO A 305 -45.20 -22.82 62.46
C PRO A 305 -43.99 -23.64 62.95
N TYR A 306 -44.23 -24.42 64.01
CA TYR A 306 -43.34 -25.46 64.57
C TYR A 306 -43.35 -26.75 63.71
N PRO A 307 -42.38 -27.68 63.90
CA PRO A 307 -41.94 -28.63 62.89
C PRO A 307 -42.67 -29.98 62.94
N THR A 308 -42.86 -30.60 61.77
CA THR A 308 -43.30 -31.99 61.63
C THR A 308 -42.09 -32.85 61.27
N LEU A 309 -41.81 -33.88 62.08
CA LEU A 309 -40.73 -34.85 61.86
C LEU A 309 -41.09 -35.80 60.72
N GLN A 310 -40.35 -35.71 59.61
CA GLN A 310 -40.24 -36.78 58.60
C GLN A 310 -38.77 -37.23 58.52
N PRO A 311 -38.46 -38.53 58.35
CA PRO A 311 -37.08 -38.99 58.28
C PRO A 311 -36.48 -38.63 56.93
N THR A 312 -35.61 -37.63 56.92
CA THR A 312 -34.81 -37.24 55.75
C THR A 312 -33.70 -38.25 55.52
N GLN A 313 -33.59 -38.74 54.29
CA GLN A 313 -32.52 -39.61 53.83
C GLN A 313 -31.15 -38.95 54.04
N VAL A 314 -30.15 -39.77 54.39
CA VAL A 314 -28.76 -39.37 54.60
C VAL A 314 -28.26 -38.57 53.38
N PRO A 315 -27.86 -37.29 53.52
CA PRO A 315 -27.25 -36.56 52.42
C PRO A 315 -25.87 -37.15 52.12
N GLN A 316 -25.67 -37.50 50.85
CA GLN A 316 -24.38 -37.84 50.25
C GLN A 316 -23.38 -36.69 50.49
N PRO A 317 -22.09 -36.97 50.78
CA PRO A 317 -21.12 -35.92 51.07
C PRO A 317 -21.05 -34.88 49.94
N THR A 318 -21.22 -33.63 50.34
CA THR A 318 -21.10 -32.43 49.53
C THR A 318 -19.85 -32.50 48.68
N ALA A 319 -20.00 -32.32 47.36
CA ALA A 319 -18.89 -32.18 46.44
C ALA A 319 -17.95 -31.08 46.94
N VAL A 320 -16.66 -31.40 46.99
CA VAL A 320 -15.56 -30.46 47.23
C VAL A 320 -15.77 -29.24 46.34
N PRO A 321 -15.65 -28.00 46.85
CA PRO A 321 -15.74 -26.81 46.00
C PRO A 321 -14.75 -26.95 44.85
N THR A 322 -15.27 -26.93 43.61
CA THR A 322 -14.46 -26.90 42.41
C THR A 322 -13.58 -25.67 42.49
N GLN A 323 -12.26 -25.88 42.60
CA GLN A 323 -11.28 -24.80 42.56
C GLN A 323 -11.56 -23.96 41.31
N THR A 324 -11.76 -22.65 41.50
CA THR A 324 -11.74 -21.70 40.39
C THR A 324 -10.43 -21.95 39.63
N PRO A 325 -10.47 -22.23 38.31
CA PRO A 325 -9.23 -22.49 37.58
C PRO A 325 -8.30 -21.30 37.77
N GLU A 326 -7.07 -21.57 38.22
CA GLU A 326 -6.05 -20.52 38.29
C GLU A 326 -5.91 -19.88 36.90
N PRO A 327 -5.79 -18.55 36.83
CA PRO A 327 -5.56 -17.87 35.55
C PRO A 327 -4.33 -18.50 34.88
N THR A 328 -4.55 -19.07 33.70
CA THR A 328 -3.48 -19.71 32.93
C THR A 328 -2.47 -18.64 32.52
N LYS A 329 -1.19 -18.87 32.84
CA LYS A 329 -0.07 -18.01 32.46
C LYS A 329 -0.14 -17.70 30.96
N LEU A 330 -0.10 -16.41 30.59
CA LEU A 330 -0.05 -16.00 29.20
C LEU A 330 1.33 -16.29 28.62
N LEU A 331 1.37 -16.91 27.44
CA LEU A 331 2.57 -17.16 26.66
C LEU A 331 2.63 -16.23 25.45
N PRO A 332 3.82 -16.02 24.86
CA PRO A 332 3.93 -15.14 23.70
C PRO A 332 3.01 -15.53 22.54
N CYS A 333 2.84 -16.83 22.29
CA CYS A 333 1.98 -17.34 21.21
C CYS A 333 0.48 -17.10 21.43
N ASP A 334 0.06 -16.74 22.65
CA ASP A 334 -1.32 -16.35 22.94
C ASP A 334 -1.61 -14.90 22.51
N ILE A 335 -0.55 -14.10 22.28
CA ILE A 335 -0.62 -12.67 21.96
C ILE A 335 -0.46 -12.44 20.45
N ALA A 336 0.40 -13.20 19.78
CA ALA A 336 0.69 -13.07 18.35
C ALA A 336 0.92 -14.42 17.66
N ASP A 337 0.60 -14.47 16.36
CA ASP A 337 0.87 -15.63 15.50
C ASP A 337 2.34 -15.62 15.05
N PHE A 338 3.12 -16.59 15.54
CA PHE A 338 4.53 -16.76 15.19
C PHE A 338 4.78 -17.80 14.09
N SER A 339 3.75 -18.32 13.43
CA SER A 339 3.90 -19.35 12.38
C SER A 339 4.74 -18.89 11.20
N THR A 340 4.86 -17.57 10.99
CA THR A 340 5.67 -16.94 9.95
C THR A 340 6.85 -16.16 10.53
N TRP A 341 7.38 -16.55 11.69
CA TRP A 341 8.46 -15.83 12.35
C TRP A 341 9.53 -16.77 12.90
N LYS A 342 10.78 -16.32 12.88
CA LYS A 342 11.82 -16.84 13.78
C LYS A 342 12.29 -15.73 14.70
N LEU A 343 12.80 -16.07 15.87
CA LEU A 343 13.36 -15.11 16.83
C LEU A 343 14.88 -15.20 16.82
N GLN A 344 15.56 -14.06 16.76
CA GLN A 344 17.02 -13.96 16.91
C GLN A 344 17.31 -13.41 18.31
N LEU A 345 18.11 -14.11 19.10
CA LEU A 345 18.41 -13.76 20.49
C LEU A 345 19.83 -13.21 20.66
N PRO A 346 20.11 -12.44 21.73
CA PRO A 346 21.42 -11.87 21.99
C PRO A 346 22.39 -12.89 22.65
N THR A 347 22.21 -14.17 22.35
CA THR A 347 23.00 -15.31 22.83
C THR A 347 23.66 -16.03 21.65
N PRO A 348 24.84 -16.66 21.82
CA PRO A 348 25.43 -17.45 20.74
C PRO A 348 24.63 -18.72 20.48
N ASN A 349 24.61 -19.17 19.22
CA ASN A 349 24.19 -20.53 18.90
C ASN A 349 25.20 -21.56 19.44
N GLU A 350 24.85 -22.85 19.38
CA GLU A 350 25.67 -23.94 19.90
C GLU A 350 27.09 -23.97 19.32
N THR A 351 27.26 -23.54 18.06
CA THR A 351 28.56 -23.51 17.38
C THR A 351 29.32 -22.20 17.58
N MET A 352 28.74 -21.21 18.28
CA MET A 352 29.27 -19.85 18.47
C MET A 352 29.61 -19.10 17.16
N THR A 353 28.99 -19.50 16.05
CA THR A 353 29.21 -18.90 14.72
C THR A 353 28.11 -17.90 14.35
N GLY A 354 27.04 -17.87 15.12
CA GLY A 354 25.91 -16.97 14.93
C GLY A 354 25.13 -16.80 16.22
N VAL A 355 24.08 -15.99 16.16
CA VAL A 355 23.13 -15.84 17.26
C VAL A 355 22.25 -17.08 17.38
N GLU A 356 21.75 -17.36 18.57
CA GLU A 356 20.69 -18.34 18.79
C GLU A 356 19.44 -17.90 18.03
N GLU A 357 18.88 -18.83 17.25
CA GLU A 357 17.64 -18.62 16.51
C GLU A 357 16.58 -19.60 16.98
N ILE A 358 15.42 -19.08 17.40
CA ILE A 358 14.26 -19.89 17.76
C ILE A 358 13.36 -20.00 16.53
N THR A 359 13.06 -21.23 16.13
CA THR A 359 12.24 -21.51 14.94
C THR A 359 10.77 -21.17 15.16
N ALA A 360 10.03 -20.98 14.06
CA ALA A 360 8.58 -20.79 14.08
C ALA A 360 7.86 -21.88 14.88
N ASP A 361 8.23 -23.15 14.66
CA ASP A 361 7.64 -24.28 15.38
C ASP A 361 7.83 -24.17 16.90
N ARG A 362 9.00 -23.73 17.38
CA ARG A 362 9.23 -23.55 18.82
C ARG A 362 8.42 -22.38 19.37
N LEU A 363 8.34 -21.27 18.63
CA LEU A 363 7.55 -20.10 19.03
C LEU A 363 6.06 -20.41 19.11
N VAL A 364 5.51 -21.09 18.11
CA VAL A 364 4.09 -21.52 18.09
C VAL A 364 3.78 -22.52 19.21
N ASN A 365 4.77 -23.31 19.65
CA ASN A 365 4.63 -24.23 20.77
C ASN A 365 4.98 -23.58 22.14
N GLY A 366 4.87 -22.26 22.25
CA GLY A 366 4.93 -21.56 23.54
C GLY A 366 6.34 -21.32 24.09
N TYR A 367 7.34 -21.18 23.23
CA TYR A 367 8.69 -20.81 23.67
C TYR A 367 8.70 -19.52 24.49
N GLU A 368 9.41 -19.56 25.62
CA GLU A 368 9.77 -18.42 26.44
C GLU A 368 11.23 -18.55 26.90
N GLY A 369 11.87 -17.42 27.19
CA GLY A 369 13.25 -17.33 27.64
C GLY A 369 13.54 -15.98 28.30
N PRO A 370 14.76 -15.78 28.85
CA PRO A 370 15.10 -14.58 29.62
C PRO A 370 14.98 -13.28 28.82
N ASN A 371 15.10 -13.34 27.50
CA ASN A 371 15.00 -12.19 26.60
C ASN A 371 13.73 -12.16 25.75
N PHE A 372 12.79 -13.09 26.00
CA PHE A 372 11.54 -13.24 25.26
C PHE A 372 10.49 -13.95 26.13
N TYR A 373 9.63 -13.19 26.80
CA TYR A 373 8.59 -13.72 27.69
C TYR A 373 7.42 -12.73 27.79
N VAL A 374 6.30 -13.12 28.40
CA VAL A 374 5.18 -12.21 28.63
C VAL A 374 5.25 -11.61 30.03
N ASP A 375 5.21 -10.28 30.12
CA ASP A 375 4.93 -9.61 31.39
C ASP A 375 3.47 -9.87 31.78
N GLN A 376 3.26 -10.60 32.86
CA GLN A 376 1.94 -11.03 33.29
C GLN A 376 1.08 -9.88 33.85
N ASN A 377 1.66 -8.70 34.11
CA ASN A 377 0.93 -7.55 34.61
C ASN A 377 0.17 -6.79 33.52
N ASP A 378 0.76 -6.67 32.32
CA ASP A 378 0.19 -5.88 31.21
C ASP A 378 0.02 -6.66 29.90
N GLY A 379 0.46 -7.93 29.87
CA GLY A 379 0.31 -8.82 28.71
C GLY A 379 1.23 -8.46 27.54
N GLY A 380 2.29 -7.68 27.75
CA GLY A 380 3.27 -7.37 26.71
C GLY A 380 4.33 -8.47 26.56
N ILE A 381 4.66 -8.84 25.33
CA ILE A 381 5.82 -9.69 25.03
C ILE A 381 7.08 -8.86 25.23
N VAL A 382 7.82 -9.14 26.29
CA VAL A 382 9.09 -8.51 26.64
C VAL A 382 10.19 -9.03 25.72
N MET A 383 10.82 -8.13 24.97
CA MET A 383 12.02 -8.37 24.18
C MET A 383 13.15 -7.49 24.70
N SER A 384 13.99 -8.04 25.58
CA SER A 384 15.15 -7.33 26.15
C SER A 384 16.43 -7.69 25.38
N SER A 385 17.36 -6.76 25.23
CA SER A 385 18.66 -7.05 24.64
C SER A 385 19.74 -6.19 25.30
N PRO A 386 20.81 -6.79 25.86
CA PRO A 386 21.91 -6.04 26.45
C PRO A 386 22.87 -5.52 25.37
N VAL A 387 23.49 -4.35 25.58
CA VAL A 387 24.42 -3.72 24.61
C VAL A 387 25.62 -4.60 24.28
N ASP A 388 26.06 -5.42 25.23
CA ASP A 388 27.17 -6.38 25.13
C ASP A 388 26.73 -7.80 24.75
N GLY A 389 25.44 -7.98 24.40
CA GLY A 389 24.91 -9.26 23.92
C GLY A 389 25.64 -9.80 22.67
N PHE A 390 25.54 -11.11 22.44
CA PHE A 390 26.19 -11.77 21.31
C PHE A 390 25.67 -11.24 19.97
N LYS A 391 26.55 -11.15 18.97
CA LYS A 391 26.32 -10.49 17.68
C LYS A 391 26.89 -11.33 16.56
N THR A 392 26.32 -11.24 15.36
CA THR A 392 26.92 -11.85 14.16
C THR A 392 27.96 -10.91 13.56
N ALA A 393 28.88 -11.44 12.73
CA ALA A 393 29.97 -10.68 12.13
C ALA A 393 29.54 -9.43 11.32
N ASN A 394 28.28 -9.37 10.89
CA ASN A 394 27.76 -8.31 10.02
C ASN A 394 27.09 -7.15 10.78
N THR A 395 27.10 -7.16 12.12
CA THR A 395 26.53 -6.09 12.93
C THR A 395 27.35 -5.85 14.20
N THR A 396 27.40 -4.59 14.63
CA THR A 396 27.99 -4.17 15.91
C THR A 396 26.99 -4.22 17.07
N TYR A 397 25.73 -4.50 16.78
CA TYR A 397 24.60 -4.36 17.70
C TYR A 397 23.90 -5.69 17.96
N SER A 398 23.57 -5.94 19.23
CA SER A 398 22.83 -7.12 19.69
C SER A 398 21.32 -6.93 19.46
N ARG A 399 20.57 -8.03 19.51
CA ARG A 399 19.11 -7.99 19.33
C ARG A 399 18.38 -9.12 20.03
N SER A 400 17.17 -8.84 20.49
CA SER A 400 16.08 -9.81 20.66
C SER A 400 14.99 -9.41 19.67
N GLU A 401 15.00 -10.02 18.49
CA GLU A 401 14.24 -9.49 17.35
C GLU A 401 13.71 -10.61 16.46
N LEU A 402 12.42 -10.53 16.14
CA LEU A 402 11.75 -11.42 15.21
C LEU A 402 12.16 -11.10 13.77
N ARG A 403 12.28 -12.13 12.96
CA ARG A 403 12.54 -12.09 11.52
C ARG A 403 11.45 -12.89 10.82
N GLU A 404 10.70 -12.23 9.94
CA GLU A 404 9.58 -12.85 9.21
C GLU A 404 10.07 -13.98 8.29
N LEU A 405 9.55 -15.19 8.44
CA LEU A 405 9.63 -16.29 7.49
C LEU A 405 8.28 -16.35 6.75
N ILE A 406 8.14 -15.70 5.60
CA ILE A 406 6.82 -15.60 4.93
C ILE A 406 6.16 -16.96 4.63
N ASP A 407 6.95 -18.02 4.44
CA ASP A 407 6.47 -19.40 4.24
C ASP A 407 6.40 -20.24 5.53
N GLY A 408 6.77 -19.64 6.66
CA GLY A 408 6.88 -20.24 7.99
C GLY A 408 8.04 -21.22 8.18
N LYS A 409 8.93 -21.34 7.20
CA LYS A 409 9.89 -22.45 7.14
C LYS A 409 11.32 -22.01 6.91
N THR A 410 11.58 -21.17 5.93
CA THR A 410 12.94 -20.83 5.51
C THR A 410 13.15 -19.34 5.34
N ALA A 411 14.37 -18.89 5.65
CA ALA A 411 14.78 -17.53 5.39
C ALA A 411 15.00 -17.21 3.90
N SER A 412 15.00 -18.23 3.04
CA SER A 412 15.23 -18.08 1.59
C SER A 412 14.01 -17.59 0.81
N VAL A 413 12.81 -17.66 1.39
CA VAL A 413 11.57 -17.18 0.74
C VAL A 413 11.19 -15.84 1.35
N ASN A 414 11.05 -14.82 0.51
CA ASN A 414 10.81 -13.43 0.89
C ASN A 414 9.97 -12.76 -0.22
N TRP A 415 9.37 -11.60 0.06
CA TRP A 415 8.42 -10.94 -0.85
C TRP A 415 9.09 -9.85 -1.71
N TYR A 416 8.53 -9.58 -2.87
CA TYR A 416 8.98 -8.50 -3.77
C TYR A 416 8.35 -7.16 -3.36
N TRP A 417 8.82 -6.02 -3.88
CA TRP A 417 8.25 -4.70 -3.55
C TRP A 417 6.88 -4.40 -4.18
N LYS A 418 6.39 -5.27 -5.08
CA LYS A 418 5.12 -5.09 -5.81
C LYS A 418 3.95 -5.70 -5.06
N GLY A 419 2.74 -5.22 -5.34
CA GLY A 419 1.56 -5.59 -4.59
C GLY A 419 1.47 -4.81 -3.27
N THR A 420 0.87 -5.42 -2.25
CA THR A 420 0.65 -4.81 -0.93
C THR A 420 1.30 -5.65 0.17
N HIS A 421 2.16 -5.03 0.99
CA HIS A 421 2.75 -5.66 2.18
C HIS A 421 2.53 -4.77 3.38
N ILE A 422 2.00 -5.32 4.48
CA ILE A 422 1.67 -4.55 5.67
C ILE A 422 2.20 -5.28 6.89
N LEU A 423 2.89 -4.55 7.75
CA LEU A 423 3.17 -4.91 9.13
C LEU A 423 2.43 -3.94 10.04
N ARG A 424 1.68 -4.45 11.02
CA ARG A 424 1.11 -3.65 12.11
C ARG A 424 1.64 -4.13 13.44
N THR A 425 2.13 -3.22 14.26
CA THR A 425 2.61 -3.49 15.61
C THR A 425 1.99 -2.55 16.62
N SER A 426 1.93 -2.99 17.88
CA SER A 426 1.67 -2.15 19.05
C SER A 426 2.81 -2.37 20.03
N GLU A 427 3.60 -1.34 20.27
CA GLU A 427 4.91 -1.42 20.91
C GLU A 427 5.04 -0.40 22.05
N MET A 428 5.90 -0.70 23.01
CA MET A 428 6.24 0.20 24.11
C MET A 428 7.70 0.00 24.49
N VAL A 429 8.50 1.05 24.47
CA VAL A 429 9.89 1.00 24.95
C VAL A 429 9.89 1.33 26.44
N THR A 430 10.50 0.45 27.24
CA THR A 430 10.51 0.54 28.71
C THR A 430 11.90 0.79 29.28
N GLU A 431 12.93 0.56 28.47
CA GLU A 431 14.33 0.75 28.81
C GLU A 431 15.13 1.02 27.52
N VAL A 432 16.15 1.87 27.60
CA VAL A 432 17.05 2.23 26.50
C VAL A 432 18.51 2.27 26.99
N PRO A 433 19.50 2.05 26.11
CA PRO A 433 20.91 2.16 26.47
C PRO A 433 21.30 3.63 26.68
N SER A 434 22.55 3.90 27.07
CA SER A 434 23.07 5.26 27.32
C SER A 434 22.84 6.22 26.15
N ASN A 435 22.98 5.77 24.90
CA ASN A 435 22.70 6.62 23.75
C ASN A 435 21.21 6.87 23.45
N GLY A 436 20.32 6.20 24.19
CA GLY A 436 18.88 6.41 24.19
C GLY A 436 18.13 5.81 23.00
N LYS A 437 18.71 4.85 22.24
CA LYS A 437 18.15 4.41 20.96
C LYS A 437 17.98 2.90 20.84
N THR A 438 16.81 2.50 20.33
CA THR A 438 16.56 1.11 19.88
C THR A 438 15.65 1.10 18.66
N ILE A 439 15.92 0.20 17.72
CA ILE A 439 15.04 -0.07 16.58
C ILE A 439 14.00 -1.10 16.98
N VAL A 440 12.72 -0.78 16.75
CA VAL A 440 11.58 -1.60 17.17
C VAL A 440 10.97 -2.40 16.03
N SER A 441 10.98 -1.84 14.81
CA SER A 441 10.41 -2.50 13.63
C SER A 441 11.21 -2.15 12.37
N GLN A 442 11.28 -3.08 11.42
CA GLN A 442 12.04 -2.90 10.17
C GLN A 442 11.38 -3.55 8.95
N ILE A 443 11.74 -3.04 7.78
CA ILE A 443 11.81 -3.84 6.54
C ILE A 443 13.28 -3.95 6.17
N HIS A 444 13.78 -5.18 6.09
CA HIS A 444 15.15 -5.43 5.70
C HIS A 444 15.20 -5.96 4.26
N GLY A 445 16.08 -5.38 3.44
CA GLY A 445 16.35 -5.87 2.10
C GLY A 445 17.14 -7.17 2.14
N ILE A 446 16.84 -8.09 1.24
CA ILE A 446 17.61 -9.31 1.03
C ILE A 446 17.78 -9.55 -0.46
N TRP A 447 18.97 -9.96 -0.86
CA TRP A 447 19.22 -10.35 -2.22
C TRP A 447 18.55 -11.71 -2.49
N PRO A 448 18.05 -11.98 -3.70
CA PRO A 448 17.40 -13.26 -4.02
C PRO A 448 18.27 -14.50 -3.78
N ASN A 449 19.60 -14.34 -3.75
CA ASN A 449 20.56 -15.39 -3.40
C ASN A 449 20.65 -15.68 -1.89
N GLY A 450 19.91 -14.96 -1.04
CA GLY A 450 19.91 -15.05 0.42
C GLY A 450 20.96 -14.18 1.12
N GLU A 451 21.78 -13.42 0.39
CA GLU A 451 22.74 -12.48 0.99
C GLU A 451 22.03 -11.25 1.58
N ASN A 452 22.63 -10.66 2.62
CA ASN A 452 22.10 -9.47 3.26
C ASN A 452 22.07 -8.27 2.30
N GLY A 453 20.90 -7.65 2.14
CA GLY A 453 20.74 -6.33 1.55
C GLY A 453 20.79 -5.22 2.61
N PRO A 454 20.74 -3.94 2.20
CA PRO A 454 20.53 -2.83 3.12
C PRO A 454 19.14 -2.89 3.76
N VAL A 455 19.01 -2.32 4.95
CA VAL A 455 17.71 -2.08 5.59
C VAL A 455 16.96 -1.02 4.81
N LEU A 456 15.73 -1.29 4.36
CA LEU A 456 14.88 -0.32 3.67
C LEU A 456 14.21 0.63 4.66
N ILE A 457 13.54 0.09 5.69
CA ILE A 457 12.84 0.88 6.70
C ILE A 457 13.34 0.53 8.09
N LYS A 458 13.63 1.54 8.90
CA LYS A 458 13.84 1.42 10.34
C LYS A 458 12.81 2.29 11.05
N VAL A 459 12.14 1.72 12.04
CA VAL A 459 11.35 2.46 13.03
C VAL A 459 12.14 2.40 14.33
N GLN A 460 12.60 3.56 14.80
CA GLN A 460 13.52 3.69 15.91
C GLN A 460 12.92 4.57 17.00
N TYR A 461 12.93 4.08 18.23
CA TYR A 461 12.65 4.92 19.38
C TYR A 461 13.89 5.73 19.77
N GLU A 462 13.74 7.03 19.96
CA GLU A 462 14.77 7.96 20.39
C GLU A 462 14.35 8.65 21.69
N TYR A 463 14.93 8.22 22.81
CA TYR A 463 14.57 8.68 24.15
C TYR A 463 14.83 10.17 24.38
N LEU A 464 16.00 10.67 23.97
CA LEU A 464 16.41 12.06 24.22
C LEU A 464 15.48 13.09 23.55
N THR A 465 14.96 12.75 22.37
CA THR A 465 14.04 13.60 21.61
C THR A 465 12.58 13.22 21.83
N LYS A 466 12.31 12.19 22.64
CA LYS A 466 10.97 11.63 22.90
C LYS A 466 10.21 11.35 21.61
N SER A 467 10.87 10.69 20.66
CA SER A 467 10.33 10.51 19.33
C SER A 467 10.44 9.07 18.82
N VAL A 468 9.53 8.73 17.91
CA VAL A 468 9.65 7.55 17.06
C VAL A 468 10.08 8.03 15.68
N GLY A 469 11.34 7.76 15.34
CA GLY A 469 11.91 8.10 14.05
C GLY A 469 11.61 7.02 13.00
N VAL A 470 11.23 7.45 11.80
CA VAL A 470 11.06 6.61 10.61
C VAL A 470 12.15 6.94 9.61
N TYR A 471 12.97 5.94 9.27
CA TYR A 471 14.13 6.09 8.40
C TYR A 471 13.91 5.19 7.19
N ILE A 472 13.78 5.80 6.01
CA ILE A 472 13.59 5.07 4.75
C ILE A 472 14.83 5.28 3.89
N LYS A 473 15.55 4.19 3.60
CA LYS A 473 16.78 4.18 2.82
C LYS A 473 16.49 4.60 1.38
N THR A 474 17.28 5.53 0.83
CA THR A 474 16.99 6.13 -0.48
C THR A 474 17.38 5.24 -1.66
N ALA A 475 18.31 4.29 -1.46
CA ALA A 475 18.80 3.40 -2.52
C ALA A 475 19.30 2.06 -1.95
N ALA A 476 19.36 1.03 -2.80
CA ALA A 476 19.62 -0.36 -2.41
C ALA A 476 21.12 -0.71 -2.22
N TYR A 477 21.89 0.21 -1.62
CA TYR A 477 23.28 0.00 -1.21
C TYR A 477 23.57 0.63 0.17
N ASN A 478 24.51 0.04 0.91
CA ASN A 478 24.71 0.35 2.33
C ASN A 478 25.09 1.83 2.60
N SER A 479 25.82 2.47 1.69
CA SER A 479 26.25 3.87 1.83
C SER A 479 25.17 4.90 1.48
N ALA A 480 24.00 4.48 0.97
CA ALA A 480 22.92 5.41 0.65
C ALA A 480 22.44 6.17 1.90
N ALA A 481 21.89 7.36 1.71
CA ALA A 481 21.29 8.13 2.79
C ALA A 481 19.95 7.52 3.23
N ASP A 482 19.45 7.98 4.37
CA ASP A 482 18.08 7.72 4.80
C ASP A 482 17.28 9.02 4.68
N LYS A 483 16.07 8.94 4.12
CA LYS A 483 15.02 9.94 4.34
C LYS A 483 14.49 9.72 5.75
N LYS A 484 14.44 10.78 6.57
CA LYS A 484 14.08 10.71 7.99
C LYS A 484 12.83 11.50 8.28
N PHE A 485 11.95 10.92 9.09
CA PHE A 485 10.74 11.53 9.63
C PHE A 485 10.69 11.24 11.13
N TYR A 486 9.97 12.06 11.89
CA TYR A 486 9.89 11.92 13.34
C TYR A 486 8.47 12.17 13.82
N PHE A 487 7.95 11.23 14.59
CA PHE A 487 6.74 11.40 15.38
C PHE A 487 7.14 11.75 16.81
N SER A 488 6.88 12.98 17.25
CA SER A 488 7.27 13.48 18.58
C SER A 488 6.38 12.95 19.72
N ASP A 489 6.66 13.39 20.95
CA ASP A 489 5.76 13.23 22.11
C ASP A 489 5.42 11.77 22.44
N VAL A 490 6.44 10.90 22.37
CA VAL A 490 6.37 9.50 22.82
C VAL A 490 7.37 9.29 23.96
N ASP A 491 6.85 9.34 25.18
CA ASP A 491 7.65 9.11 26.38
C ASP A 491 8.04 7.63 26.55
N LEU A 492 9.07 7.37 27.37
CA LEU A 492 9.38 6.01 27.79
C LEU A 492 8.18 5.44 28.56
N ASN A 493 7.86 4.16 28.34
CA ASN A 493 6.64 3.50 28.83
C ASN A 493 5.33 4.02 28.21
N GLN A 494 5.40 4.81 27.13
CA GLN A 494 4.23 5.14 26.31
C GLN A 494 4.06 4.14 25.18
N ARG A 495 2.83 3.64 25.01
CA ARG A 495 2.48 2.76 23.90
C ARG A 495 2.31 3.57 22.60
N PHE A 496 2.80 3.03 21.50
CA PHE A 496 2.53 3.54 20.17
C PHE A 496 2.25 2.38 19.22
N ASP A 497 1.44 2.64 18.20
CA ASP A 497 1.15 1.71 17.13
C ASP A 497 1.91 2.13 15.88
N THR A 498 2.44 1.14 15.16
CA THR A 498 3.14 1.33 13.88
C THR A 498 2.41 0.54 12.80
N GLU A 499 2.11 1.17 11.66
CA GLU A 499 1.79 0.48 10.41
C GLU A 499 2.88 0.76 9.39
N ILE A 500 3.63 -0.26 8.98
CA ILE A 500 4.54 -0.19 7.83
C ILE A 500 3.84 -0.83 6.64
N LYS A 501 3.53 -0.05 5.62
CA LYS A 501 2.79 -0.47 4.44
C LYS A 501 3.57 -0.18 3.16
N ILE A 502 3.84 -1.20 2.35
CA ILE A 502 4.36 -1.07 0.99
C ILE A 502 3.21 -1.29 0.02
N VAL A 503 3.04 -0.38 -0.94
CA VAL A 503 2.10 -0.53 -2.06
C VAL A 503 2.84 -0.18 -3.35
N GLU A 504 3.03 -1.16 -4.24
CA GLU A 504 3.70 -0.98 -5.54
C GLU A 504 5.04 -0.23 -5.44
N GLY A 505 5.86 -0.56 -4.44
CA GLY A 505 7.16 0.08 -4.24
C GLY A 505 7.11 1.47 -3.59
N VAL A 506 5.96 1.90 -3.09
CA VAL A 506 5.81 3.10 -2.26
C VAL A 506 5.66 2.69 -0.80
N ALA A 507 6.52 3.22 0.06
CA ALA A 507 6.44 3.04 1.50
C ALA A 507 5.51 4.07 2.13
N TYR A 508 4.62 3.61 3.01
CA TYR A 508 3.76 4.39 3.87
C TYR A 508 3.97 3.89 5.29
N VAL A 509 4.47 4.75 6.18
CA VAL A 509 4.69 4.39 7.58
C VAL A 509 3.84 5.30 8.45
N THR A 510 2.89 4.71 9.16
CA THR A 510 2.00 5.42 10.08
C THR A 510 2.41 5.15 11.50
N ILE A 511 2.63 6.21 12.28
CA ILE A 511 2.83 6.12 13.73
C ILE A 511 1.60 6.73 14.40
N SER A 512 1.05 6.04 15.40
CA SER A 512 -0.07 6.51 16.21
C SER A 512 0.24 6.40 17.70
N SER A 513 0.01 7.46 18.45
CA SER A 513 0.12 7.46 19.92
C SER A 513 -0.66 8.63 20.51
N ASN A 514 -1.24 8.45 21.70
CA ASN A 514 -2.02 9.47 22.42
C ASN A 514 -3.12 10.15 21.56
N GLY A 515 -3.78 9.39 20.68
CA GLY A 515 -4.83 9.91 19.80
C GLY A 515 -4.34 10.75 18.62
N ARG A 516 -3.02 10.95 18.46
CA ARG A 516 -2.41 11.53 17.26
C ARG A 516 -1.94 10.41 16.33
N SER A 517 -2.10 10.62 15.02
CA SER A 517 -1.60 9.73 13.97
C SER A 517 -0.97 10.54 12.85
N GLU A 518 0.21 10.13 12.39
CA GLU A 518 0.90 10.73 11.24
C GLU A 518 1.38 9.63 10.29
N THR A 519 1.23 9.85 8.98
CA THR A 519 1.69 8.92 7.94
C THR A 519 2.76 9.57 7.08
N TYR A 520 3.92 8.91 6.98
CA TYR A 520 5.05 9.32 6.17
C TYR A 520 5.14 8.46 4.91
N ALA A 521 5.22 9.10 3.75
CA ALA A 521 5.25 8.42 2.46
C ALA A 521 6.59 8.63 1.73
N TYR A 522 7.10 7.59 1.07
CA TYR A 522 8.27 7.67 0.21
C TYR A 522 8.23 6.62 -0.90
N ASP A 523 8.27 7.08 -2.16
CA ASP A 523 8.33 6.23 -3.35
C ASP A 523 9.76 5.74 -3.59
N PHE A 524 10.22 4.77 -2.80
CA PHE A 524 11.61 4.31 -2.87
C PHE A 524 11.91 3.60 -4.20
N LEU A 525 10.95 2.87 -4.75
CA LEU A 525 11.14 2.12 -6.00
C LEU A 525 11.09 3.03 -7.23
N GLY A 526 10.17 4.00 -7.26
CA GLY A 526 10.08 4.99 -8.31
C GLY A 526 11.24 5.98 -8.31
N ASN A 527 11.78 6.31 -7.13
CA ASN A 527 12.94 7.19 -7.00
C ASN A 527 14.28 6.49 -7.29
N ASP A 528 14.42 5.19 -6.98
CA ASP A 528 15.66 4.45 -7.24
C ASP A 528 15.38 2.98 -7.61
N SER A 529 15.64 2.63 -8.88
CA SER A 529 15.39 1.29 -9.43
C SER A 529 16.36 0.22 -8.91
N SER A 530 17.41 0.57 -8.14
CA SER A 530 18.29 -0.44 -7.53
C SER A 530 17.52 -1.37 -6.58
N TRP A 531 16.43 -0.89 -5.99
CA TRP A 531 15.55 -1.69 -5.15
C TRP A 531 14.85 -2.82 -5.92
N GLU A 532 14.61 -2.70 -7.23
CA GLU A 532 13.92 -3.73 -8.04
C GLU A 532 14.58 -5.11 -7.97
N SER A 533 15.88 -5.15 -7.65
CA SER A 533 16.67 -6.38 -7.57
C SER A 533 16.72 -7.03 -6.19
N GLN A 534 16.02 -6.47 -5.20
CA GLN A 534 15.94 -6.99 -3.83
C GLN A 534 14.55 -7.48 -3.48
N LEU A 535 14.50 -8.31 -2.43
CA LEU A 535 13.30 -8.75 -1.75
C LEU A 535 13.25 -8.08 -0.37
N GLY A 536 12.08 -8.10 0.27
CA GLY A 536 11.87 -7.60 1.62
C GLY A 536 11.45 -8.70 2.59
N TYR A 537 11.77 -8.50 3.87
CA TYR A 537 11.15 -9.21 4.99
C TYR A 537 10.98 -8.28 6.18
N PHE A 538 9.93 -8.49 6.97
CA PHE A 538 9.68 -7.71 8.17
C PHE A 538 10.55 -8.16 9.36
N LYS A 539 10.85 -7.20 10.25
CA LYS A 539 11.40 -7.47 11.59
C LYS A 539 10.65 -6.68 12.65
N VAL A 540 10.52 -7.26 13.84
CA VAL A 540 9.84 -6.65 15.00
C VAL A 540 10.58 -7.06 16.27
N GLY A 541 10.81 -6.14 17.19
CA GLY A 541 11.34 -6.45 18.51
C GLY A 541 12.27 -5.37 19.02
N ASN A 542 13.48 -5.77 19.41
CA ASN A 542 14.46 -4.91 20.03
C ASN A 542 15.83 -5.08 19.40
N TYR A 543 16.22 -4.11 18.59
CA TYR A 543 17.54 -4.01 18.00
C TYR A 543 18.25 -2.76 18.54
N VAL A 544 19.00 -2.97 19.63
CA VAL A 544 19.67 -1.92 20.41
C VAL A 544 20.66 -1.17 19.54
N GLN A 545 20.61 0.16 19.50
CA GLN A 545 21.52 0.95 18.66
C GLN A 545 22.75 1.42 19.42
N ASP A 546 23.18 0.66 20.43
CA ASP A 546 24.40 0.87 21.19
C ASP A 546 25.20 -0.44 21.30
N SER A 547 26.51 -0.30 21.33
CA SER A 547 27.47 -1.40 21.45
C SER A 547 28.53 -1.15 22.52
N VAL A 548 28.56 0.06 23.10
CA VAL A 548 29.43 0.40 24.22
C VAL A 548 28.69 0.05 25.49
N LYS A 549 29.39 -0.65 26.39
CA LYS A 549 28.88 -0.98 27.72
C LYS A 549 29.45 0.01 28.72
N ASP A 550 28.62 0.94 29.17
CA ASP A 550 28.95 1.91 30.21
C ASP A 550 28.74 1.33 31.61
N TYR A 551 27.78 0.41 31.78
CA TYR A 551 27.51 -0.28 33.05
C TYR A 551 26.98 -1.72 32.88
N GLU A 552 27.06 -2.51 33.95
CA GLU A 552 26.61 -3.90 33.97
C GLU A 552 25.09 -3.98 33.73
N GLY A 553 24.66 -4.82 32.78
CA GLY A 553 23.25 -5.01 32.46
C GLY A 553 22.65 -3.96 31.55
N GLU A 554 23.44 -2.99 31.05
CA GLU A 554 22.95 -1.99 30.11
C GLU A 554 22.34 -2.62 28.84
N GLY A 555 21.18 -2.12 28.42
CA GLY A 555 20.45 -2.63 27.27
C GLY A 555 19.25 -1.78 26.91
N ALA A 556 18.39 -2.35 26.06
CA ALA A 556 17.05 -1.83 25.88
C ALA A 556 16.02 -2.93 26.18
N THR A 557 14.79 -2.52 26.43
CA THR A 557 13.65 -3.42 26.59
C THR A 557 12.44 -2.86 25.84
N VAL A 558 11.94 -3.63 24.87
CA VAL A 558 10.73 -3.33 24.09
C VAL A 558 9.66 -4.35 24.45
N LYS A 559 8.44 -3.88 24.75
CA LYS A 559 7.25 -4.71 24.90
C LYS A 559 6.40 -4.65 23.64
N VAL A 560 6.01 -5.81 23.12
CA VAL A 560 5.16 -5.94 21.93
C VAL A 560 3.82 -6.56 22.32
N TYR A 561 2.73 -5.90 21.95
CA TYR A 561 1.36 -6.33 22.30
C TYR A 561 0.55 -6.79 21.10
N LYS A 562 1.03 -6.51 19.89
CA LYS A 562 0.36 -6.86 18.66
C LYS A 562 1.39 -7.00 17.56
N ILE A 563 1.25 -8.04 16.73
CA ILE A 563 1.96 -8.21 15.46
C ILE A 563 0.95 -8.77 14.46
N GLU A 564 0.74 -8.07 13.35
CA GLU A 564 -0.05 -8.56 12.22
C GLU A 564 0.72 -8.31 10.93
N THR A 565 0.77 -9.31 10.06
CA THR A 565 1.30 -9.15 8.70
C THR A 565 0.24 -9.44 7.66
N PHE A 566 0.38 -8.81 6.49
CA PHE A 566 -0.44 -9.06 5.32
C PHE A 566 0.42 -8.91 4.07
N HIS A 567 0.29 -9.86 3.14
CA HIS A 567 0.99 -9.83 1.86
C HIS A 567 0.02 -10.20 0.75
N ASP A 568 0.04 -9.40 -0.32
CA ASP A 568 -0.58 -9.75 -1.58
C ASP A 568 0.22 -9.12 -2.73
N ASP A 569 1.14 -9.90 -3.29
CA ASP A 569 2.03 -9.51 -4.39
C ASP A 569 1.28 -9.14 -5.69
N ASN A 570 -0.01 -9.46 -5.79
CA ASN A 570 -0.81 -9.30 -7.00
C ASN A 570 -2.02 -8.39 -6.82
N PHE A 571 -2.27 -7.95 -5.60
CA PHE A 571 -3.40 -7.10 -5.29
C PHE A 571 -2.94 -5.80 -4.67
N VAL A 572 -3.44 -4.75 -5.26
CA VAL A 572 -3.40 -3.41 -4.72
C VAL A 572 -4.83 -3.05 -4.42
N LYS A 573 -5.15 -2.93 -3.13
CA LYS A 573 -6.50 -2.50 -2.74
C LYS A 573 -6.71 -1.08 -3.29
N PRO A 574 -7.73 -0.85 -4.14
CA PRO A 574 -8.09 0.50 -4.52
C PRO A 574 -8.56 1.23 -3.25
N VAL A 575 -7.81 2.25 -2.86
CA VAL A 575 -8.20 3.20 -1.83
C VAL A 575 -8.60 4.46 -2.57
N PRO A 576 -9.89 4.82 -2.61
CA PRO A 576 -10.32 6.02 -3.31
C PRO A 576 -9.86 7.27 -2.54
N ILE A 577 -9.63 8.36 -3.28
CA ILE A 577 -9.39 9.67 -2.65
C ILE A 577 -10.69 10.12 -1.95
N GLU A 578 -10.58 10.38 -0.64
CA GLU A 578 -11.67 10.91 0.19
C GLU A 578 -11.60 12.43 0.30
N SER A 579 -10.40 13.00 0.37
CA SER A 579 -10.19 14.46 0.36
C SER A 579 -8.92 14.86 -0.38
N LEU A 580 -8.89 16.11 -0.85
CA LEU A 580 -7.72 16.78 -1.42
C LEU A 580 -7.48 18.08 -0.66
N VAL A 581 -6.20 18.43 -0.50
CA VAL A 581 -5.75 19.70 0.08
C VAL A 581 -4.68 20.28 -0.83
N MET A 582 -4.71 21.59 -1.07
CA MET A 582 -3.64 22.30 -1.76
C MET A 582 -2.48 22.53 -0.79
N LEU A 583 -1.25 22.25 -1.21
CA LEU A 583 -0.08 22.51 -0.37
C LEU A 583 0.28 24.00 -0.31
N GLN A 584 -0.09 24.76 -1.33
CA GLN A 584 0.02 26.21 -1.36
C GLN A 584 -1.29 26.86 -0.91
N ASP A 585 -1.17 27.88 -0.06
CA ASP A 585 -2.29 28.72 0.39
C ASP A 585 -1.99 30.18 0.05
N ASN A 586 -2.96 30.88 -0.54
CA ASN A 586 -2.91 32.31 -0.90
C ASN A 586 -1.60 32.74 -1.60
N VAL A 587 -1.45 32.33 -2.85
CA VAL A 587 -0.25 32.62 -3.66
C VAL A 587 -0.35 34.02 -4.26
N THR A 588 0.71 34.83 -4.11
CA THR A 588 0.88 36.10 -4.83
C THR A 588 1.96 35.94 -5.91
N MET A 589 1.68 36.40 -7.13
CA MET A 589 2.59 36.28 -8.28
C MET A 589 2.64 37.57 -9.11
N GLY A 590 3.79 37.82 -9.73
CA GLY A 590 3.98 38.88 -10.72
C GLY A 590 3.53 38.45 -12.11
N ILE A 591 3.12 39.39 -12.96
CA ILE A 591 2.75 39.10 -14.35
C ILE A 591 3.92 38.39 -15.09
N GLY A 592 3.62 37.28 -15.76
CA GLY A 592 4.60 36.44 -16.46
C GLY A 592 5.28 35.38 -15.61
N GLU A 593 5.10 35.40 -14.28
CA GLU A 593 5.63 34.36 -13.40
C GLU A 593 4.91 33.02 -13.57
N THR A 594 5.61 31.95 -13.21
CA THR A 594 5.07 30.59 -13.22
C THR A 594 5.34 29.90 -11.90
N MET A 595 4.39 29.07 -11.46
CA MET A 595 4.50 28.28 -10.24
C MET A 595 3.84 26.91 -10.47
N LYS A 596 4.37 25.85 -9.85
CA LYS A 596 3.70 24.55 -9.82
C LYS A 596 2.90 24.44 -8.54
N LEU A 597 1.60 24.21 -8.68
CA LEU A 597 0.74 23.86 -7.55
C LEU A 597 0.83 22.36 -7.25
N GLU A 598 0.74 22.01 -5.97
CA GLU A 598 0.82 20.63 -5.50
C GLU A 598 -0.37 20.31 -4.58
N THR A 599 -0.78 19.05 -4.60
CA THR A 599 -1.90 18.57 -3.79
C THR A 599 -1.47 17.41 -2.93
N GLN A 600 -2.12 17.27 -1.79
CA GLN A 600 -2.06 16.09 -0.95
C GLN A 600 -3.46 15.46 -0.86
N CYS A 601 -3.53 14.15 -1.06
CA CYS A 601 -4.76 13.38 -0.91
C CYS A 601 -4.82 12.69 0.46
N THR A 602 -6.04 12.51 0.96
CA THR A 602 -6.33 11.59 2.07
C THR A 602 -7.30 10.52 1.56
N PRO A 603 -7.06 9.23 1.83
CA PRO A 603 -5.83 8.67 2.41
C PRO A 603 -4.60 8.84 1.51
N ILE A 604 -3.42 9.07 2.11
CA ILE A 604 -2.18 9.32 1.37
C ILE A 604 -1.67 8.08 0.61
N ASP A 605 -2.10 6.89 1.02
CA ASP A 605 -1.78 5.59 0.43
C ASP A 605 -2.69 5.21 -0.75
N THR A 606 -3.50 6.15 -1.23
CA THR A 606 -4.25 6.03 -2.48
C THR A 606 -3.31 5.79 -3.67
N VAL A 607 -3.63 4.80 -4.50
CA VAL A 607 -2.78 4.40 -5.64
C VAL A 607 -2.98 5.34 -6.82
N ASN A 608 -4.22 5.76 -7.09
CA ASN A 608 -4.52 6.72 -8.13
C ASN A 608 -4.61 8.14 -7.56
N LYS A 609 -3.47 8.83 -7.48
CA LYS A 609 -3.40 10.23 -7.00
C LYS A 609 -3.60 11.26 -8.11
N ALA A 610 -4.03 10.84 -9.29
CA ALA A 610 -4.13 11.73 -10.44
C ALA A 610 -5.23 12.78 -10.25
N VAL A 611 -4.90 14.03 -10.59
CA VAL A 611 -5.83 15.16 -10.58
C VAL A 611 -5.88 15.84 -11.95
N THR A 612 -7.01 16.46 -12.27
CA THR A 612 -7.14 17.42 -13.37
C THR A 612 -7.07 18.84 -12.82
N TRP A 613 -6.52 19.75 -13.62
CA TRP A 613 -6.32 21.14 -13.26
C TRP A 613 -7.20 22.05 -14.13
N SER A 614 -7.79 23.08 -13.51
CA SER A 614 -8.60 24.08 -14.21
C SER A 614 -8.58 25.42 -13.48
N VAL A 615 -8.71 26.52 -14.22
CA VAL A 615 -8.99 27.84 -13.65
C VAL A 615 -10.50 28.02 -13.63
N VAL A 616 -11.07 28.10 -12.42
CA VAL A 616 -12.53 28.18 -12.23
C VAL A 616 -13.02 29.63 -12.15
N GLU A 617 -12.14 30.57 -11.81
CA GLU A 617 -12.39 32.02 -11.80
C GLU A 617 -11.13 32.76 -12.27
N GLY A 618 -11.26 33.84 -13.05
CA GLY A 618 -10.13 34.67 -13.51
C GLY A 618 -9.28 34.05 -14.63
N ASN A 619 -9.90 33.38 -15.61
CA ASN A 619 -9.21 32.78 -16.78
C ASN A 619 -8.46 33.81 -17.64
N GLU A 620 -8.87 35.08 -17.58
CA GLU A 620 -8.20 36.21 -18.20
C GLU A 620 -6.90 36.63 -17.47
N ASN A 621 -6.77 36.28 -16.19
CA ASN A 621 -5.65 36.66 -15.33
C ASN A 621 -4.61 35.54 -15.18
N LEU A 622 -5.00 34.28 -15.38
CA LEU A 622 -4.16 33.12 -15.13
C LEU A 622 -4.46 31.98 -16.11
N ALA A 623 -3.42 31.25 -16.54
CA ALA A 623 -3.55 29.93 -17.18
C ALA A 623 -3.02 28.83 -16.27
N VAL A 624 -3.54 27.60 -16.43
CA VAL A 624 -3.00 26.39 -15.81
C VAL A 624 -2.87 25.27 -16.84
N ASN A 625 -1.77 24.52 -16.79
CA ASN A 625 -1.56 23.35 -17.65
C ASN A 625 -1.99 22.03 -16.97
N ASN A 626 -1.89 20.91 -17.69
CA ASN A 626 -2.28 19.58 -17.18
C ASN A 626 -1.38 19.04 -16.04
N GLN A 627 -0.26 19.69 -15.74
CA GLN A 627 0.66 19.34 -14.66
C GLN A 627 0.49 20.24 -13.42
N GLY A 628 -0.47 21.17 -13.45
CA GLY A 628 -0.68 22.13 -12.35
C GLY A 628 0.28 23.30 -12.35
N VAL A 629 1.01 23.53 -13.45
CA VAL A 629 1.83 24.73 -13.60
C VAL A 629 0.92 25.89 -14.01
N ILE A 630 0.88 26.92 -13.17
CA ILE A 630 0.15 28.15 -13.40
C ILE A 630 1.04 29.22 -14.01
N THR A 631 0.47 30.12 -14.80
CA THR A 631 1.17 31.25 -15.44
C THR A 631 0.32 32.50 -15.31
N ALA A 632 0.89 33.55 -14.70
CA ALA A 632 0.26 34.85 -14.54
C ALA A 632 0.19 35.61 -15.88
N ILE A 633 -1.01 36.04 -16.27
CA ILE A 633 -1.29 36.70 -17.56
C ILE A 633 -1.56 38.20 -17.36
N ALA A 634 -2.40 38.54 -16.38
CA ALA A 634 -2.84 39.90 -16.14
C ALA A 634 -3.10 40.14 -14.64
N GLU A 635 -3.00 41.39 -14.22
CA GLU A 635 -3.29 41.83 -12.85
C GLU A 635 -4.75 41.51 -12.47
N GLY A 636 -4.95 41.00 -11.26
CA GLY A 636 -6.26 40.60 -10.75
C GLY A 636 -6.18 39.35 -9.89
N THR A 637 -7.33 38.72 -9.66
CA THR A 637 -7.41 37.48 -8.88
C THR A 637 -7.82 36.31 -9.79
N ALA A 638 -7.32 35.12 -9.48
CA ALA A 638 -7.74 33.88 -10.12
C ALA A 638 -7.92 32.77 -9.08
N LYS A 639 -8.73 31.77 -9.40
CA LYS A 639 -8.93 30.57 -8.55
C LYS A 639 -8.66 29.32 -9.37
N VAL A 640 -7.74 28.50 -8.87
CA VAL A 640 -7.33 27.26 -9.53
C VAL A 640 -7.86 26.07 -8.75
N ARG A 641 -8.47 25.12 -9.46
CA ARG A 641 -9.01 23.89 -8.89
C ARG A 641 -8.21 22.67 -9.36
N ALA A 642 -7.82 21.84 -8.40
CA ALA A 642 -7.40 20.47 -8.64
C ALA A 642 -8.55 19.52 -8.30
N THR A 643 -8.95 18.66 -9.24
CA THR A 643 -10.06 17.72 -9.09
C THR A 643 -9.55 16.29 -9.25
N SER A 644 -9.94 15.38 -8.35
CA SER A 644 -9.57 13.96 -8.49
C SER A 644 -10.09 13.37 -9.81
N VAL A 645 -9.24 12.62 -10.51
CA VAL A 645 -9.63 11.88 -11.73
C VAL A 645 -10.59 10.74 -11.39
N GLU A 646 -10.41 10.09 -10.25
CA GLU A 646 -11.22 8.93 -9.84
C GLU A 646 -12.58 9.36 -9.27
N ASN A 647 -12.62 10.45 -8.53
CA ASN A 647 -13.84 10.98 -7.93
C ASN A 647 -13.95 12.49 -8.16
N THR A 648 -14.69 12.88 -9.18
CA THR A 648 -14.83 14.29 -9.59
C THR A 648 -15.57 15.16 -8.58
N THR A 649 -16.20 14.59 -7.54
CA THR A 649 -16.77 15.36 -6.44
C THR A 649 -15.73 15.79 -5.40
N VAL A 650 -14.52 15.23 -5.44
CA VAL A 650 -13.42 15.57 -4.54
C VAL A 650 -12.47 16.53 -5.25
N TYR A 651 -12.35 17.74 -4.71
CA TYR A 651 -11.50 18.79 -5.26
C TYR A 651 -10.97 19.71 -4.16
N THR A 652 -9.92 20.46 -4.48
CA THR A 652 -9.38 21.55 -3.67
C THR A 652 -9.12 22.76 -4.55
N GLU A 653 -9.19 23.95 -3.97
CA GLU A 653 -9.00 25.21 -4.68
C GLU A 653 -7.91 26.05 -4.02
N CYS A 654 -7.22 26.86 -4.82
CA CYS A 654 -6.24 27.84 -4.36
C CYS A 654 -6.55 29.19 -4.99
N SER A 655 -6.58 30.22 -4.15
CA SER A 655 -6.72 31.61 -4.58
C SER A 655 -5.35 32.18 -4.94
N ILE A 656 -5.26 32.81 -6.11
CA ILE A 656 -4.05 33.43 -6.64
C ILE A 656 -4.31 34.93 -6.82
N GLU A 657 -3.43 35.75 -6.24
CA GLU A 657 -3.39 37.19 -6.48
C GLU A 657 -2.26 37.51 -7.46
N ILE A 658 -2.59 38.14 -8.58
CA ILE A 658 -1.63 38.57 -9.60
C ILE A 658 -1.46 40.09 -9.48
N VAL A 659 -0.22 40.51 -9.22
CA VAL A 659 0.15 41.92 -9.06
C VAL A 659 1.06 42.37 -10.19
N LYS A 660 1.02 43.67 -10.51
CA LYS A 660 1.81 44.27 -11.58
C LYS A 660 3.31 44.32 -11.26
N GLU A 661 3.66 44.53 -10.00
CA GLU A 661 5.02 44.46 -9.46
C GLU A 661 4.97 43.73 -8.12
N ILE A 662 5.84 42.73 -7.92
CA ILE A 662 6.06 42.19 -6.58
C ILE A 662 6.96 43.18 -5.85
N THR A 663 6.39 44.11 -5.10
CA THR A 663 7.16 44.85 -4.11
C THR A 663 7.46 43.90 -2.95
N GLN A 664 8.61 43.23 -2.99
CA GLN A 664 9.16 42.60 -1.81
C GLN A 664 9.51 43.72 -0.81
N GLU A 665 8.75 43.85 0.28
CA GLU A 665 9.29 44.49 1.46
C GLU A 665 10.43 43.62 1.98
N VAL A 666 11.67 43.98 1.62
CA VAL A 666 12.86 43.46 2.29
C VAL A 666 12.84 44.03 3.70
N LYS A 667 12.21 43.29 4.63
CA LYS A 667 12.36 43.58 6.05
C LYS A 667 13.74 43.09 6.45
N ALA A 668 14.69 44.01 6.59
CA ALA A 668 16.00 43.69 7.14
C ALA A 668 15.81 43.06 8.54
N VAL A 669 16.08 41.76 8.66
CA VAL A 669 15.98 41.04 9.93
C VAL A 669 17.23 41.31 10.79
N TYR A 670 18.32 41.72 10.14
CA TYR A 670 19.58 42.12 10.76
C TYR A 670 20.36 43.06 9.83
N GLU A 671 20.82 44.20 10.35
CA GLU A 671 21.70 45.14 9.65
C GLU A 671 22.89 45.46 10.56
N GLN A 672 24.12 45.20 10.10
CA GLN A 672 25.34 45.54 10.83
C GLN A 672 26.23 46.44 9.98
N ASN A 673 26.45 47.66 10.45
CA ASN A 673 27.37 48.61 9.86
C ASN A 673 28.78 48.33 10.41
N PHE A 674 29.68 47.85 9.55
CA PHE A 674 31.03 47.47 9.96
C PHE A 674 31.99 48.64 10.17
N GLY A 675 31.57 49.90 9.94
CA GLY A 675 32.39 51.08 10.15
C GLY A 675 33.61 51.13 9.21
N THR A 676 33.79 52.25 8.52
CA THR A 676 35.10 52.54 7.94
C THR A 676 36.06 52.83 9.11
N ASP A 677 37.13 52.05 9.21
CA ASP A 677 38.34 52.29 10.03
C ASP A 677 38.57 51.41 11.28
N ALA A 678 38.45 50.08 11.15
CA ALA A 678 39.35 49.13 11.83
C ALA A 678 39.17 47.69 11.27
N PRO A 679 40.24 46.88 11.14
CA PRO A 679 40.10 45.46 10.80
C PRO A 679 39.40 44.72 11.95
N TYR A 680 38.30 44.04 11.62
CA TYR A 680 37.49 43.24 12.53
C TYR A 680 38.27 41.98 12.94
N ASP A 681 38.57 41.84 14.24
CA ASP A 681 39.26 40.68 14.80
C ASP A 681 38.25 39.57 15.17
N ILE A 682 38.15 38.59 14.27
CA ILE A 682 37.31 37.39 14.37
C ILE A 682 37.67 36.48 15.57
N THR A 683 38.80 36.69 16.25
CA THR A 683 39.26 35.77 17.31
C THR A 683 38.60 35.99 18.68
N SER A 684 37.77 37.03 18.84
CA SER A 684 37.18 37.42 20.14
C SER A 684 35.66 37.57 20.15
N ALA A 685 34.96 37.17 19.08
CA ALA A 685 33.50 37.22 19.02
C ALA A 685 32.87 35.89 19.47
N ASP A 686 32.06 35.93 20.53
CA ASP A 686 31.17 34.84 20.92
C ASP A 686 30.02 34.74 19.89
N GLU A 687 30.16 33.81 18.93
CA GLU A 687 29.26 33.40 17.82
C GLU A 687 28.95 34.49 16.75
N ILE A 688 29.06 34.29 15.43
CA ILE A 688 28.79 33.13 14.55
C ILE A 688 29.91 33.04 13.49
N GLY A 689 30.65 31.92 13.48
CA GLY A 689 31.62 31.60 12.43
C GLY A 689 31.10 30.49 11.53
N LEU A 690 30.78 30.80 10.27
CA LEU A 690 30.60 29.77 9.24
C LEU A 690 31.97 29.28 8.79
N LEU A 691 32.46 28.21 9.42
CA LEU A 691 33.64 27.49 8.95
C LEU A 691 33.19 26.30 8.08
N PRO A 692 33.43 26.33 6.76
CA PRO A 692 33.25 25.15 5.93
C PRO A 692 34.38 24.16 6.25
N SER A 693 34.13 23.20 7.14
CA SER A 693 35.02 22.05 7.25
C SER A 693 34.67 21.06 6.13
N GLY A 694 35.45 21.08 5.05
CA GLY A 694 35.57 19.92 4.15
C GLY A 694 34.92 19.97 2.77
N ALA A 695 34.61 21.13 2.19
CA ALA A 695 34.27 21.21 0.76
C ALA A 695 34.93 22.43 0.11
N THR A 696 35.85 22.17 -0.82
CA THR A 696 36.68 23.17 -1.50
C THR A 696 35.93 24.08 -2.48
N ASN A 697 34.60 24.00 -2.62
CA ASN A 697 33.88 24.58 -3.77
C ASN A 697 32.54 25.26 -3.43
N VAL A 698 32.41 25.94 -2.29
CA VAL A 698 31.33 26.91 -2.09
C VAL A 698 31.80 28.28 -2.63
N SER A 699 31.17 28.77 -3.70
CA SER A 699 31.42 30.14 -4.20
C SER A 699 30.25 31.05 -3.87
N VAL A 700 30.53 32.17 -3.22
CA VAL A 700 29.58 33.28 -3.04
C VAL A 700 29.76 34.24 -4.21
N VAL A 701 28.72 34.44 -5.02
CA VAL A 701 28.73 35.41 -6.12
C VAL A 701 27.62 36.42 -5.90
N ASN A 702 28.00 37.71 -5.89
CA ASN A 702 27.07 38.82 -5.92
C ASN A 702 26.68 39.07 -7.37
N GLU A 703 25.52 38.60 -7.79
CA GLU A 703 24.91 39.00 -9.05
C GLU A 703 24.02 40.23 -8.82
N ASP A 704 24.33 41.29 -9.56
CA ASP A 704 23.46 42.43 -9.85
C ASP A 704 22.92 43.24 -8.65
N GLY A 705 23.78 43.46 -7.64
CA GLY A 705 23.62 44.59 -6.72
C GLY A 705 22.46 44.50 -5.72
N ASN A 706 21.87 43.31 -5.53
CA ASN A 706 20.67 43.11 -4.70
C ASN A 706 20.88 42.29 -3.42
N TYR A 707 22.10 42.24 -2.85
CA TYR A 707 22.38 41.66 -1.51
C TYR A 707 21.75 40.26 -1.24
N VAL A 708 21.65 39.41 -2.27
CA VAL A 708 21.21 38.02 -2.13
C VAL A 708 22.43 37.10 -2.04
N LEU A 709 22.52 36.28 -1.00
CA LEU A 709 23.46 35.16 -0.94
C LEU A 709 22.76 33.90 -1.48
N LYS A 710 23.25 33.38 -2.62
CA LYS A 710 22.84 32.06 -3.15
C LYS A 710 23.98 31.05 -2.96
N PHE A 711 23.63 29.88 -2.44
CA PHE A 711 24.52 28.73 -2.37
C PHE A 711 24.30 27.87 -3.61
N PHE A 712 25.37 27.60 -4.38
CA PHE A 712 25.32 26.69 -5.52
C PHE A 712 26.04 25.38 -5.15
N ASP A 713 25.33 24.26 -5.25
CA ASP A 713 25.93 22.94 -5.37
C ASP A 713 25.98 22.58 -6.87
N LYS A 714 27.18 22.32 -7.41
CA LYS A 714 27.37 22.04 -8.85
C LYS A 714 27.40 20.55 -9.17
N ASP A 715 27.38 19.68 -8.16
CA ASP A 715 27.34 18.25 -8.34
C ASP A 715 26.02 17.76 -7.71
N GLU A 716 25.04 17.38 -8.53
CA GLU A 716 23.70 16.89 -8.12
C GLU A 716 23.74 15.57 -7.29
N SER A 717 24.61 15.43 -6.30
CA SER A 717 24.89 14.16 -5.61
C SER A 717 25.18 14.26 -4.11
N GLY A 718 24.97 15.41 -3.45
CA GLY A 718 25.14 15.54 -2.00
C GLY A 718 24.11 16.45 -1.32
N SER A 719 23.76 16.13 -0.07
CA SER A 719 22.95 17.02 0.77
C SER A 719 23.82 18.09 1.42
N ALA A 720 23.72 19.34 0.98
CA ALA A 720 24.26 20.48 1.73
C ALA A 720 23.35 20.79 2.94
N LYS A 721 23.95 21.02 4.11
CA LYS A 721 23.24 21.56 5.29
C LYS A 721 23.72 22.98 5.52
N ALA A 722 22.79 23.92 5.57
CA ALA A 722 22.97 25.21 6.24
C ALA A 722 22.30 25.09 7.61
N GLY A 723 23.07 25.20 8.69
CA GLY A 723 22.56 25.32 10.05
C GLY A 723 22.50 26.79 10.43
N ILE A 724 21.38 27.22 11.02
CA ILE A 724 21.27 28.47 11.77
C ILE A 724 21.75 28.19 13.18
#